data_AF-A0A1I7N8Q1-F1
#
_entry.id   AF-A0A1I7N8Q1-F1
#
_cell.length_a   1.000
_cell.length_b   1.000
_cell.length_c   1.000
_cell.angle_alpha   90.00
_cell.angle_beta   90.00
_cell.angle_gamma   90.00
#
_symmetry.space_group_name_H-M   'P 1'
#
loop_
_entity.id
_entity.type
_entity.pdbx_description
1 polymer ?
#
loop_
_entity_poly.entity_id
_entity_poly.type
_entity_poly.pdbx_seq_one_letter_code
_entity_poly.pdbx_strand_id
1 'polypeptide(L)'
;MDYQPMSKNLLCLVTLLLAWVVAPAQQMIVAGRVLDAHTGEALPFAGVQFKGTDVGVVADENGRFIFRLDHLPSDSLLASVLGYHRMIIAVRHDADSQYIVFRLERSGYTMNEIVVHAGVNPALIILRKIIQRKPYNNMDRFESYKEKVYNKLEFDINKIDKNKFLHSKLFQPFQFVLNNVDTSETGDIYLPILFTETISDYYFQRTPHRTKEIIIASKTSGIQNKSITRYLGTMYQNVNVYDNFIPVFDKEFVSPIANIATLYYDYQLVDTQYIDGRRCFHITFVPKRKNENVFTGDFWVNDTTFAIQKMNLEVTSNANLNFVSRVSLVQEYKPYNDSVWFISKDKFVADFYTPVARKLTFIGRKTTLYEPLAINDTAATNIFDNPHYKDNIVVLPDARDRSDSFWTVHRFEPLARQEKGVYEMVDSLQHNPTFQKYSRTVQFLVTGVKEVGPLEFGPYYYELSANHLENIRLRLDVGTNINFSKNIYLSNYLAYGTADRAFKGHASALWILHRRPRIYLYASYTHDLDNGAIYYDQINTDNIFTLAVYKPGVTQKFVMVDEKRMEFYHEDYSGFSQHITFLNQQFSPYAPLPTKDDFAIDGKTGNPLSNSEISLELRYAYQEQFLEGNYYRISLGSDYPIVDVKFTLGMKGFLSGQYAFQKVAANISDYMSIAPFGHLYYNFFGGKIYGTLPFVLLQVPPGNNLYYYDKYAFDMMQRYEFLCDEYAGFMIEHEVGGGIFTYIPLLNKLKLRQFWTAKGIIGNLSQANAQLNLVNQGPFKTLQGNPYLELGTGVENILHFFRIDFVWRVTPKIQPTESYHHNFGVFGSVQLDF
;
A
#
# COMPACT_ATOMS: atom_id res chain seq x y z
N MET A 1 17.90 23.59 -101.74
CA MET A 1 18.07 22.22 -101.20
C MET A 1 17.18 22.14 -99.98
N ASP A 2 15.97 21.63 -100.19
CA ASP A 2 14.88 21.67 -99.22
C ASP A 2 15.12 20.71 -98.06
N TYR A 3 15.13 21.28 -96.85
CA TYR A 3 15.07 20.54 -95.60
C TYR A 3 13.65 20.03 -95.39
N GLN A 4 13.45 18.72 -95.55
CA GLN A 4 12.22 18.03 -95.16
C GLN A 4 12.05 18.09 -93.63
N PRO A 5 10.90 18.54 -93.10
CA PRO A 5 10.65 18.53 -91.67
C PRO A 5 10.33 17.10 -91.22
N MET A 6 11.24 16.49 -90.46
CA MET A 6 10.95 15.26 -89.71
C MET A 6 9.70 15.50 -88.86
N SER A 7 8.70 14.63 -89.02
CA SER A 7 7.36 14.80 -88.46
C SER A 7 7.40 14.98 -86.94
N LYS A 8 6.73 16.04 -86.45
CA LYS A 8 6.40 16.21 -85.01
C LYS A 8 5.71 14.99 -84.41
N ASN A 9 5.06 14.17 -85.25
CA ASN A 9 4.36 12.96 -84.85
C ASN A 9 5.32 11.82 -84.42
N LEU A 10 6.52 11.71 -85.01
CA LEU A 10 7.48 10.66 -84.61
C LEU A 10 8.18 10.99 -83.28
N LEU A 11 8.45 12.27 -83.02
CA LEU A 11 9.02 12.73 -81.74
C LEU A 11 8.00 12.62 -80.60
N CYS A 12 6.71 12.90 -80.86
CA CYS A 12 5.61 12.64 -79.93
C CYS A 12 5.38 11.15 -79.67
N LEU A 13 5.53 10.28 -80.68
CA LEU A 13 5.39 8.82 -80.50
C LEU A 13 6.52 8.24 -79.64
N VAL A 14 7.75 8.70 -79.85
CA VAL A 14 8.93 8.26 -79.08
C VAL A 14 8.90 8.79 -77.64
N THR A 15 8.39 10.01 -77.42
CA THR A 15 8.15 10.52 -76.05
C THR A 15 6.98 9.86 -75.35
N LEU A 16 5.91 9.45 -76.05
CA LEU A 16 4.84 8.62 -75.48
C LEU A 16 5.30 7.20 -75.15
N LEU A 17 6.17 6.59 -75.97
CA LEU A 17 6.72 5.25 -75.74
C LEU A 17 7.79 5.23 -74.62
N LEU A 18 8.54 6.31 -74.42
CA LEU A 18 9.45 6.46 -73.28
C LEU A 18 8.72 6.81 -71.97
N ALA A 19 7.52 7.39 -72.03
CA ALA A 19 6.70 7.66 -70.85
C ALA A 19 5.98 6.42 -70.28
N TRP A 20 5.96 5.29 -71.00
CA TRP A 20 5.35 4.03 -70.54
C TRP A 20 6.28 3.12 -69.73
N VAL A 21 7.57 3.45 -69.61
CA VAL A 21 8.57 2.55 -69.00
C VAL A 21 8.82 2.84 -67.51
N VAL A 22 8.16 3.83 -66.91
CA VAL A 22 8.37 4.17 -65.49
C VAL A 22 7.04 4.39 -64.76
N ALA A 23 6.18 3.37 -64.77
CA ALA A 23 5.18 3.24 -63.72
C ALA A 23 5.89 2.72 -62.46
N PRO A 24 6.00 3.47 -61.35
CA PRO A 24 6.42 2.87 -60.08
C PRO A 24 5.46 1.72 -59.75
N ALA A 25 5.98 0.50 -59.65
CA ALA A 25 5.24 -0.63 -59.10
C ALA A 25 4.73 -0.21 -57.71
N GLN A 26 3.41 -0.21 -57.51
CA GLN A 26 2.81 0.09 -56.21
C GLN A 26 3.19 -1.05 -55.25
N GLN A 27 4.22 -0.83 -54.43
CA GLN A 27 4.59 -1.76 -53.37
C GLN A 27 3.59 -1.63 -52.23
N MET A 28 2.91 -2.73 -51.90
CA MET A 28 2.09 -2.82 -50.71
C MET A 28 2.98 -2.95 -49.48
N ILE A 29 2.74 -2.10 -48.49
CA ILE A 29 3.50 -2.10 -47.23
C ILE A 29 2.60 -2.61 -46.11
N VAL A 30 3.00 -3.72 -45.51
CA VAL A 30 2.38 -4.23 -44.29
C VAL A 30 3.41 -4.11 -43.17
N ALA A 31 3.26 -3.10 -42.34
CA ALA A 31 4.13 -2.86 -41.20
C ALA A 31 3.39 -3.13 -39.90
N GLY A 32 4.12 -3.29 -38.81
CA GLY A 32 3.45 -3.51 -37.55
C GLY A 32 4.38 -3.71 -36.38
N ARG A 33 3.78 -4.11 -35.25
CA ARG A 33 4.48 -4.50 -34.03
C ARG A 33 3.87 -5.72 -33.39
N VAL A 34 4.70 -6.49 -32.70
CA VAL A 34 4.32 -7.63 -31.87
C VAL A 34 4.58 -7.26 -30.41
N LEU A 35 3.51 -7.25 -29.59
CA LEU A 35 3.52 -6.81 -28.20
C LEU A 35 2.94 -7.89 -27.29
N ASP A 36 3.36 -7.91 -26.03
CA ASP A 36 2.71 -8.66 -24.96
C ASP A 36 1.33 -8.03 -24.66
N ALA A 37 0.28 -8.84 -24.58
CA ALA A 37 -1.07 -8.35 -24.38
C ALA A 37 -1.31 -7.67 -23.02
N HIS A 38 -0.60 -8.09 -21.96
CA HIS A 38 -0.80 -7.59 -20.60
C HIS A 38 0.12 -6.43 -20.28
N THR A 39 1.41 -6.61 -20.54
CA THR A 39 2.40 -5.56 -20.25
C THR A 39 2.45 -4.51 -21.34
N GLY A 40 2.06 -4.83 -22.59
CA GLY A 40 2.23 -3.94 -23.74
C GLY A 40 3.68 -3.78 -24.19
N GLU A 41 4.61 -4.55 -23.60
CA GLU A 41 6.03 -4.52 -23.98
C GLU A 41 6.26 -5.21 -25.32
N ALA A 42 7.26 -4.73 -26.06
CA ALA A 42 7.63 -5.34 -27.32
C ALA A 42 8.12 -6.78 -27.12
N LEU A 43 7.74 -7.67 -28.04
CA LEU A 43 8.22 -9.04 -28.12
C LEU A 43 9.31 -9.12 -29.19
N PRO A 44 10.59 -9.14 -28.80
CA PRO A 44 11.71 -9.19 -29.73
C PRO A 44 11.66 -10.48 -30.55
N PHE A 45 12.09 -10.40 -31.81
CA PHE A 45 12.36 -11.58 -32.64
C PHE A 45 11.15 -12.52 -32.85
N ALA A 46 9.93 -11.98 -32.70
CA ALA A 46 8.72 -12.71 -33.03
C ALA A 46 8.66 -13.01 -34.54
N GLY A 47 8.33 -14.24 -34.89
CA GLY A 47 8.08 -14.63 -36.28
C GLY A 47 6.70 -14.15 -36.72
N VAL A 48 6.65 -13.38 -37.80
CA VAL A 48 5.41 -12.92 -38.44
C VAL A 48 5.37 -13.50 -39.85
N GLN A 49 4.30 -14.19 -40.22
CA GLN A 49 4.19 -14.84 -41.53
C GLN A 49 2.78 -14.73 -42.10
N PHE A 50 2.64 -14.73 -43.41
CA PHE A 50 1.35 -14.90 -44.05
C PHE A 50 0.83 -16.32 -43.81
N LYS A 51 -0.42 -16.43 -43.37
CA LYS A 51 -1.00 -17.70 -42.96
C LYS A 51 -1.03 -18.66 -44.16
N GLY A 52 -0.41 -19.83 -43.99
CA GLY A 52 -0.37 -20.88 -45.01
C GLY A 52 0.68 -20.67 -46.11
N THR A 53 1.60 -19.71 -45.97
CA THR A 53 2.69 -19.48 -46.92
C THR A 53 4.04 -19.44 -46.20
N ASP A 54 5.13 -19.54 -46.97
CA ASP A 54 6.51 -19.39 -46.48
C ASP A 54 6.97 -17.92 -46.44
N VAL A 55 6.08 -16.97 -46.76
CA VAL A 55 6.40 -15.54 -46.76
C VAL A 55 6.27 -15.01 -45.34
N GLY A 56 7.41 -14.84 -44.67
CA GLY A 56 7.49 -14.32 -43.31
C GLY A 56 8.72 -13.46 -43.07
N VAL A 57 8.67 -12.68 -42.00
CA VAL A 57 9.78 -11.87 -41.48
C VAL A 57 9.90 -12.08 -39.98
N VAL A 58 11.09 -11.85 -39.44
CA VAL A 58 11.33 -11.82 -38.00
C VAL A 58 11.29 -10.37 -37.56
N ALA A 59 10.56 -10.09 -36.48
CA ALA A 59 10.50 -8.76 -35.89
C ALA A 59 11.86 -8.35 -35.30
N ASP A 60 12.15 -7.06 -35.26
CA ASP A 60 13.37 -6.53 -34.63
C ASP A 60 13.32 -6.59 -33.10
N GLU A 61 14.36 -6.07 -32.44
CA GLU A 61 14.46 -6.00 -30.97
C GLU A 61 13.34 -5.17 -30.31
N ASN A 62 12.71 -4.28 -31.07
CA ASN A 62 11.57 -3.46 -30.66
C ASN A 62 10.22 -4.07 -31.10
N GLY A 63 10.23 -5.34 -31.51
CA GLY A 63 9.05 -6.09 -31.97
C GLY A 63 8.47 -5.56 -33.28
N ARG A 64 9.17 -4.71 -34.04
CA ARG A 64 8.67 -4.14 -35.30
C ARG A 64 8.94 -5.09 -36.45
N PHE A 65 7.97 -5.19 -37.35
CA PHE A 65 8.13 -5.93 -38.60
C PHE A 65 7.67 -5.08 -39.78
N ILE A 66 8.22 -5.36 -40.95
CA ILE A 66 7.82 -4.73 -42.20
C ILE A 66 7.91 -5.73 -43.35
N PHE A 67 6.82 -5.83 -44.09
CA PHE A 67 6.77 -6.48 -45.39
C PHE A 67 6.69 -5.41 -46.48
N ARG A 68 7.48 -5.60 -47.53
CA ARG A 68 7.37 -4.86 -48.79
C ARG A 68 7.02 -5.88 -49.86
N LEU A 69 5.82 -5.80 -50.41
CA LEU A 69 5.22 -6.85 -51.22
C LEU A 69 4.68 -6.26 -52.52
N ASP A 70 4.75 -7.03 -53.60
CA ASP A 70 4.11 -6.67 -54.87
C ASP A 70 2.61 -7.04 -54.86
N HIS A 71 2.24 -8.06 -54.08
CA HIS A 71 0.86 -8.49 -53.84
C HIS A 71 0.76 -9.19 -52.48
N LEU A 72 -0.44 -9.18 -51.86
CA LEU A 72 -0.70 -9.87 -50.60
C LEU A 72 -0.73 -11.40 -50.81
N PRO A 73 0.16 -12.19 -50.19
CA PRO A 73 0.22 -13.65 -50.37
C PRO A 73 -0.92 -14.42 -49.70
N SER A 74 -1.59 -13.83 -48.71
CA SER A 74 -2.68 -14.44 -47.95
C SER A 74 -3.58 -13.34 -47.37
N ASP A 75 -4.79 -13.72 -46.95
CA ASP A 75 -5.78 -12.83 -46.33
C ASP A 75 -5.46 -12.48 -44.88
N SER A 76 -4.49 -13.18 -44.27
CA SER A 76 -4.20 -13.11 -42.85
C SER A 76 -2.71 -13.21 -42.56
N LEU A 77 -2.26 -12.50 -41.53
CA LEU A 77 -0.94 -12.66 -40.93
C LEU A 77 -1.04 -13.45 -39.62
N LEU A 78 -0.07 -14.31 -39.36
CA LEU A 78 0.14 -15.07 -38.14
C LEU A 78 1.40 -14.54 -37.43
N ALA A 79 1.27 -14.13 -36.18
CA ALA A 79 2.41 -13.87 -35.31
C ALA A 79 2.62 -15.04 -34.34
N SER A 80 3.88 -15.43 -34.15
CA SER A 80 4.27 -16.48 -33.22
C SER A 80 5.61 -16.18 -32.56
N VAL A 81 5.68 -16.41 -31.26
CA VAL A 81 6.89 -16.30 -30.45
C VAL A 81 6.81 -17.32 -29.31
N LEU A 82 7.94 -17.85 -28.89
CA LEU A 82 7.96 -18.90 -27.87
C LEU A 82 7.41 -18.36 -26.55
N GLY A 83 6.59 -19.18 -25.87
CA GLY A 83 5.93 -18.80 -24.62
C GLY A 83 4.61 -18.05 -24.83
N TYR A 84 4.18 -17.81 -26.07
CA TYR A 84 2.95 -17.08 -26.38
C TYR A 84 2.00 -17.87 -27.28
N HIS A 85 0.70 -17.63 -27.10
CA HIS A 85 -0.31 -18.12 -28.03
C HIS A 85 -0.17 -17.42 -29.39
N ARG A 86 -0.25 -18.21 -30.47
CA ARG A 86 -0.23 -17.68 -31.84
C ARG A 86 -1.47 -16.83 -32.08
N MET A 87 -1.29 -15.67 -32.71
CA MET A 87 -2.38 -14.76 -33.04
C MET A 87 -2.47 -14.60 -34.56
N ILE A 88 -3.69 -14.58 -35.09
CA ILE A 88 -3.98 -14.40 -36.51
C ILE A 88 -4.80 -13.12 -36.66
N ILE A 89 -4.33 -12.20 -37.52
CA ILE A 89 -5.02 -10.95 -37.84
C ILE A 89 -5.26 -10.89 -39.35
N ALA A 90 -6.48 -10.52 -39.75
CA ALA A 90 -6.84 -10.33 -41.15
C ALA A 90 -6.15 -9.08 -41.71
N VAL A 91 -5.71 -9.16 -42.96
CA VAL A 91 -5.03 -8.09 -43.69
C VAL A 91 -6.03 -7.39 -44.60
N ARG A 92 -5.98 -6.05 -44.63
CA ARG A 92 -6.84 -5.26 -45.51
C ARG A 92 -6.35 -5.33 -46.94
N HIS A 93 -7.21 -5.78 -47.86
CA HIS A 93 -6.89 -5.86 -49.30
C HIS A 93 -7.06 -4.53 -50.04
N ASP A 94 -7.73 -3.55 -49.42
CA ASP A 94 -8.11 -2.26 -50.01
C ASP A 94 -7.12 -1.12 -49.68
N ALA A 95 -6.00 -1.42 -49.02
CA ALA A 95 -5.05 -0.43 -48.54
C ALA A 95 -3.63 -0.70 -49.04
N ASP A 96 -3.04 0.28 -49.74
CA ASP A 96 -1.64 0.23 -50.20
C ASP A 96 -0.63 0.21 -49.05
N SER A 97 -1.03 0.72 -47.88
CA SER A 97 -0.24 0.69 -46.65
C SER A 97 -1.15 0.43 -45.46
N GLN A 98 -0.72 -0.48 -44.59
CA GLN A 98 -1.43 -0.79 -43.35
C GLN A 98 -0.47 -1.08 -42.20
N TYR A 99 -0.95 -0.79 -40.99
CA TYR A 99 -0.22 -1.00 -39.75
C TYR A 99 -0.98 -1.97 -38.85
N ILE A 100 -0.38 -3.11 -38.53
CA ILE A 100 -1.00 -4.18 -37.73
C ILE A 100 -0.27 -4.31 -36.39
N VAL A 101 -1.03 -4.36 -35.29
CA VAL A 101 -0.46 -4.55 -33.95
C VAL A 101 -0.94 -5.88 -33.40
N PHE A 102 -0.05 -6.85 -33.33
CA PHE A 102 -0.30 -8.12 -32.67
C PHE A 102 -0.12 -7.97 -31.15
N ARG A 103 -1.13 -8.36 -30.37
CA ARG A 103 -1.07 -8.43 -28.91
C ARG A 103 -1.20 -9.88 -28.46
N LEU A 104 -0.06 -10.52 -28.19
CA LEU A 104 -0.01 -11.94 -27.91
C LEU A 104 -0.21 -12.17 -26.40
N GLU A 105 -1.10 -13.10 -26.07
CA GLU A 105 -1.24 -13.60 -24.71
C GLU A 105 -0.16 -14.64 -24.40
N ARG A 106 0.44 -14.54 -23.22
CA ARG A 106 1.37 -15.56 -22.74
C ARG A 106 0.62 -16.90 -22.63
N SER A 107 1.20 -17.92 -23.25
CA SER A 107 0.78 -19.30 -23.04
C SER A 107 1.42 -19.77 -21.75
N GLY A 108 0.64 -20.38 -20.84
CA GLY A 108 1.19 -20.89 -19.58
C GLY A 108 2.39 -21.78 -19.88
N TYR A 109 3.56 -21.43 -19.32
CA TYR A 109 4.79 -22.16 -19.55
C TYR A 109 4.62 -23.61 -19.11
N THR A 110 4.41 -24.49 -20.09
CA THR A 110 4.53 -25.93 -19.91
C THR A 110 5.87 -26.29 -20.50
N MET A 111 6.87 -26.58 -19.65
CA MET A 111 8.08 -27.22 -20.16
C MET A 111 7.65 -28.57 -20.73
N ASN A 112 7.96 -28.79 -22.01
CA ASN A 112 7.87 -30.12 -22.58
C ASN A 112 8.71 -31.07 -21.72
N GLU A 113 8.25 -32.32 -21.61
CA GLU A 113 8.95 -33.39 -20.90
C GLU A 113 10.44 -33.36 -21.29
N ILE A 114 11.29 -33.04 -20.31
CA ILE A 114 12.74 -32.94 -20.53
C ILE A 114 13.19 -34.33 -20.98
N VAL A 115 13.51 -34.47 -22.27
CA VAL A 115 14.26 -35.63 -22.75
C VAL A 115 15.64 -35.49 -22.13
N VAL A 116 15.85 -36.15 -20.99
CA VAL A 116 17.11 -36.16 -20.26
C VAL A 116 18.14 -36.87 -21.13
N HIS A 117 18.82 -36.12 -21.99
CA HIS A 117 20.10 -36.55 -22.51
C HIS A 117 21.08 -36.55 -21.32
N ALA A 118 21.87 -37.62 -21.17
CA ALA A 118 22.86 -37.73 -20.10
C ALA A 118 23.80 -36.50 -20.12
N GLY A 119 23.61 -35.57 -19.19
CA GLY A 119 24.31 -34.28 -19.14
C GLY A 119 23.72 -33.31 -18.12
N VAL A 120 24.49 -32.28 -17.74
CA VAL A 120 24.03 -31.20 -16.85
C VAL A 120 23.25 -30.17 -17.66
N ASN A 121 22.05 -29.78 -17.21
CA ASN A 121 21.24 -28.74 -17.86
C ASN A 121 22.06 -27.43 -18.03
N PRO A 122 22.31 -26.96 -19.27
CA PRO A 122 23.11 -25.76 -19.52
C PRO A 122 22.58 -24.50 -18.83
N ALA A 123 21.26 -24.37 -18.68
CA ALA A 123 20.64 -23.25 -17.99
C ALA A 123 21.09 -23.16 -16.52
N LEU A 124 21.27 -24.31 -15.85
CA LEU A 124 21.75 -24.36 -14.46
C LEU A 124 23.22 -23.93 -14.34
N ILE A 125 24.05 -24.17 -15.36
CA ILE A 125 25.44 -23.70 -15.40
C ILE A 125 25.47 -22.18 -15.49
N ILE A 126 24.65 -21.60 -16.38
CA ILE A 126 24.53 -20.15 -16.55
C ILE A 126 23.98 -19.53 -15.26
N LEU A 127 22.92 -20.10 -14.68
CA LEU A 127 22.34 -19.64 -13.42
C LEU A 127 23.36 -19.59 -12.28
N ARG A 128 24.19 -20.62 -12.12
CA ARG A 128 25.26 -20.61 -11.10
C ARG A 128 26.23 -19.44 -11.30
N LYS A 129 26.58 -19.12 -12.54
CA LYS A 129 27.44 -17.96 -12.85
C LYS A 129 26.74 -16.64 -12.57
N ILE A 130 25.45 -16.53 -12.88
CA ILE A 130 24.63 -15.36 -12.51
C ILE A 130 24.65 -15.17 -10.98
N ILE A 131 24.34 -16.22 -10.22
CA ILE A 131 24.32 -16.15 -8.74
C ILE A 131 25.71 -15.79 -8.19
N GLN A 132 26.79 -16.33 -8.76
CA GLN A 132 28.15 -15.97 -8.35
C GLN A 132 28.51 -14.51 -8.68
N ARG A 133 28.01 -13.98 -9.81
CA ARG A 133 28.25 -12.61 -10.26
C ARG A 133 27.23 -11.60 -9.71
N LYS A 134 26.16 -12.05 -9.05
CA LYS A 134 25.09 -11.22 -8.51
C LYS A 134 25.58 -10.06 -7.63
N PRO A 135 26.53 -10.21 -6.68
CA PRO A 135 27.08 -9.07 -5.93
C PRO A 135 27.82 -8.04 -6.79
N TYR A 136 28.33 -8.45 -7.96
CA TYR A 136 28.98 -7.56 -8.92
C TYR A 136 27.99 -6.95 -9.91
N ASN A 137 26.87 -7.60 -10.21
CA ASN A 137 25.90 -7.06 -11.16
C ASN A 137 24.80 -6.23 -10.47
N ASN A 138 24.64 -6.38 -9.15
CA ASN A 138 23.76 -5.52 -8.35
C ASN A 138 24.34 -4.10 -8.22
N MET A 139 23.51 -3.09 -8.44
CA MET A 139 23.83 -1.66 -8.31
C MET A 139 24.16 -1.24 -6.87
N ASP A 140 23.66 -1.97 -5.87
CA ASP A 140 23.92 -1.69 -4.45
C ASP A 140 25.40 -1.82 -4.06
N ARG A 141 26.25 -2.32 -4.96
CA ARG A 141 27.71 -2.36 -4.77
C ARG A 141 28.37 -0.97 -4.80
N PHE A 142 27.76 0.01 -5.45
CA PHE A 142 28.34 1.35 -5.61
C PHE A 142 28.22 2.15 -4.30
N GLU A 143 29.19 3.02 -4.02
CA GLU A 143 29.14 3.86 -2.81
C GLU A 143 28.06 4.93 -2.91
N SER A 144 27.87 5.48 -4.11
CA SER A 144 26.78 6.41 -4.41
C SER A 144 26.44 6.40 -5.89
N TYR A 145 25.22 6.80 -6.23
CA TYR A 145 24.84 7.09 -7.62
C TYR A 145 23.72 8.13 -7.66
N LYS A 146 23.64 8.85 -8.78
CA LYS A 146 22.59 9.81 -9.11
C LYS A 146 21.94 9.42 -10.42
N GLU A 147 20.61 9.42 -10.45
CA GLU A 147 19.82 9.10 -11.62
C GLU A 147 18.69 10.10 -11.79
N LYS A 148 18.25 10.28 -13.03
CA LYS A 148 17.00 10.97 -13.33
C LYS A 148 15.93 9.91 -13.55
N VAL A 149 14.80 10.09 -12.90
CA VAL A 149 13.70 9.12 -12.89
C VAL A 149 12.47 9.78 -13.49
N TYR A 150 11.87 9.10 -14.46
CA TYR A 150 10.57 9.46 -15.01
C TYR A 150 9.58 8.34 -14.74
N ASN A 151 8.55 8.62 -13.97
CA ASN A 151 7.54 7.63 -13.58
C ASN A 151 6.17 8.00 -14.16
N LYS A 152 5.51 7.01 -14.76
CA LYS A 152 4.12 7.04 -15.19
C LYS A 152 3.33 6.02 -14.42
N LEU A 153 2.22 6.44 -13.82
CA LEU A 153 1.26 5.59 -13.15
C LEU A 153 -0.13 5.78 -13.76
N GLU A 154 -0.71 4.69 -14.22
CA GLU A 154 -2.06 4.58 -14.78
C GLU A 154 -2.90 3.64 -13.92
N PHE A 155 -4.15 3.99 -13.71
CA PHE A 155 -5.14 3.10 -13.11
C PHE A 155 -6.43 3.15 -13.90
N ASP A 156 -6.78 2.04 -14.54
CA ASP A 156 -7.93 1.95 -15.43
C ASP A 156 -8.93 0.90 -14.94
N ILE A 157 -10.21 1.12 -15.21
CA ILE A 157 -11.21 0.05 -15.20
C ILE A 157 -11.05 -0.74 -16.49
N ASN A 158 -10.95 -2.06 -16.41
CA ASN A 158 -10.91 -2.93 -17.58
C ASN A 158 -12.19 -3.79 -17.68
N LYS A 159 -12.44 -4.35 -18.87
CA LYS A 159 -13.58 -5.26 -19.15
C LYS A 159 -14.96 -4.63 -18.92
N ILE A 160 -15.11 -3.34 -19.25
CA ILE A 160 -16.43 -2.68 -19.20
C ILE A 160 -17.32 -3.22 -20.32
N ASP A 161 -18.41 -3.88 -19.95
CA ASP A 161 -19.48 -4.24 -20.89
C ASP A 161 -20.19 -2.97 -21.37
N LYS A 162 -19.91 -2.59 -22.62
CA LYS A 162 -20.48 -1.38 -23.27
C LYS A 162 -22.00 -1.35 -23.17
N ASN A 163 -22.67 -2.47 -23.39
CA ASN A 163 -24.12 -2.53 -23.38
C ASN A 163 -24.66 -2.30 -21.96
N LYS A 164 -24.07 -2.94 -20.95
CA LYS A 164 -24.47 -2.70 -19.54
C LYS A 164 -24.17 -1.28 -19.08
N PHE A 165 -23.03 -0.72 -19.48
CA PHE A 165 -22.66 0.65 -19.14
C PHE A 165 -23.66 1.66 -19.71
N LEU A 166 -24.03 1.52 -21.00
CA LEU A 166 -24.98 2.40 -21.67
C LEU A 166 -26.40 2.31 -21.08
N HIS A 167 -26.84 1.13 -20.65
CA HIS A 167 -28.21 0.90 -20.15
C HIS A 167 -28.37 1.01 -18.62
N SER A 168 -27.27 1.12 -17.87
CA SER A 168 -27.33 1.30 -16.42
C SER A 168 -27.71 2.73 -16.05
N LYS A 169 -28.77 2.90 -15.25
CA LYS A 169 -29.16 4.20 -14.70
C LYS A 169 -28.06 4.88 -13.88
N LEU A 170 -27.10 4.11 -13.35
CA LEU A 170 -25.96 4.62 -12.58
C LEU A 170 -24.83 5.15 -13.50
N PHE A 171 -24.63 4.57 -14.68
CA PHE A 171 -23.50 4.92 -15.56
C PHE A 171 -23.91 5.73 -16.80
N GLN A 172 -25.20 5.81 -17.12
CA GLN A 172 -25.74 6.57 -18.25
C GLN A 172 -25.29 8.05 -18.29
N PRO A 173 -25.14 8.79 -17.17
CA PRO A 173 -24.65 10.17 -17.22
C PRO A 173 -23.18 10.31 -17.70
N PHE A 174 -22.44 9.20 -17.75
CA PHE A 174 -21.02 9.16 -18.09
C PHE A 174 -20.75 8.50 -19.46
N GLN A 175 -21.75 8.38 -20.34
CA GLN A 175 -21.56 7.76 -21.66
C GLN A 175 -20.51 8.46 -22.53
N PHE A 176 -20.31 9.77 -22.35
CA PHE A 176 -19.29 10.55 -23.08
C PHE A 176 -17.87 10.02 -22.88
N VAL A 177 -17.63 9.35 -21.76
CA VAL A 177 -16.34 8.73 -21.42
C VAL A 177 -15.94 7.68 -22.45
N LEU A 178 -16.92 6.96 -23.03
CA LEU A 178 -16.69 5.92 -24.03
C LEU A 178 -16.13 6.47 -25.36
N ASN A 179 -16.19 7.78 -25.59
CA ASN A 179 -15.64 8.40 -26.82
C ASN A 179 -14.11 8.43 -26.83
N ASN A 180 -13.48 8.37 -25.65
CA ASN A 180 -12.04 8.42 -25.47
C ASN A 180 -11.43 7.04 -25.14
N VAL A 181 -12.22 5.96 -25.30
CA VAL A 181 -11.78 4.60 -25.01
C VAL A 181 -11.36 3.90 -26.29
N ASP A 182 -10.17 3.30 -26.26
CA ASP A 182 -9.74 2.36 -27.29
C ASP A 182 -10.36 0.99 -27.00
N THR A 183 -10.89 0.34 -28.03
CA THR A 183 -11.52 -0.98 -27.89
C THR A 183 -10.47 -2.02 -28.24
N SER A 184 -10.20 -2.99 -27.36
CA SER A 184 -9.40 -4.14 -27.80
C SER A 184 -10.08 -4.84 -28.97
N GLU A 185 -9.32 -5.63 -29.75
CA GLU A 185 -9.92 -6.47 -30.80
C GLU A 185 -10.94 -7.49 -30.24
N THR A 186 -10.91 -7.75 -28.93
CA THR A 186 -11.91 -8.55 -28.18
C THR A 186 -13.16 -7.77 -27.75
N GLY A 187 -13.22 -6.45 -27.97
CA GLY A 187 -14.36 -5.61 -27.58
C GLY A 187 -14.29 -5.00 -26.18
N ASP A 188 -13.19 -5.19 -25.45
CA ASP A 188 -13.03 -4.72 -24.07
C ASP A 188 -12.61 -3.24 -24.05
N ILE A 189 -13.28 -2.49 -23.19
CA ILE A 189 -13.12 -1.04 -23.01
C ILE A 189 -12.26 -0.80 -21.76
N TYR A 190 -11.16 -0.05 -21.94
CA TYR A 190 -10.30 0.43 -20.85
C TYR A 190 -10.67 1.87 -20.51
N LEU A 191 -11.09 2.11 -19.27
CA LEU A 191 -11.46 3.43 -18.79
C LEU A 191 -10.45 3.92 -17.74
N PRO A 192 -9.55 4.83 -18.11
CA PRO A 192 -8.62 5.46 -17.20
C PRO A 192 -9.32 6.30 -16.12
N ILE A 193 -8.98 6.06 -14.85
CA ILE A 193 -9.51 6.77 -13.68
C ILE A 193 -8.45 7.72 -13.11
N LEU A 194 -7.19 7.29 -13.14
CA LEU A 194 -6.06 8.04 -12.60
C LEU A 194 -4.90 7.95 -13.59
N PHE A 195 -4.26 9.09 -13.84
CA PHE A 195 -2.98 9.12 -14.53
C PHE A 195 -2.06 10.11 -13.82
N THR A 196 -0.84 9.68 -13.51
CA THR A 196 0.18 10.52 -12.88
C THR A 196 1.50 10.37 -13.61
N GLU A 197 2.13 11.50 -13.90
CA GLU A 197 3.50 11.59 -14.40
C GLU A 197 4.36 12.34 -13.39
N THR A 198 5.55 11.82 -13.08
CA THR A 198 6.54 12.52 -12.25
C THR A 198 7.93 12.46 -12.88
N ILE A 199 8.67 13.55 -12.71
CA ILE A 199 10.11 13.63 -13.02
C ILE A 199 10.83 13.97 -11.72
N SER A 200 11.81 13.16 -11.36
CA SER A 200 12.60 13.32 -10.14
C SER A 200 14.09 13.09 -10.38
N ASP A 201 14.90 13.69 -9.50
CA ASP A 201 16.31 13.32 -9.32
C ASP A 201 16.39 12.35 -8.13
N TYR A 202 16.91 11.15 -8.38
CA TYR A 202 17.12 10.11 -7.37
C TYR A 202 18.60 10.02 -6.99
N TYR A 203 18.85 9.84 -5.70
CA TYR A 203 20.16 9.82 -5.08
C TYR A 203 20.26 8.65 -4.13
N PHE A 204 21.36 7.90 -4.24
CA PHE A 204 21.67 6.78 -3.37
C PHE A 204 23.06 6.97 -2.76
N GLN A 205 23.20 6.61 -1.49
CA GLN A 205 24.45 6.45 -0.78
C GLN A 205 24.42 5.18 0.06
N ARG A 206 25.48 4.37 -0.02
CA ARG A 206 25.58 3.06 0.62
C ARG A 206 25.94 3.12 2.09
N THR A 207 26.84 4.03 2.48
CA THR A 207 27.37 4.09 3.86
C THR A 207 27.44 5.53 4.38
N PRO A 208 26.66 5.89 5.42
CA PRO A 208 25.46 5.16 5.88
C PRO A 208 24.43 5.03 4.75
N HIS A 209 23.57 4.00 4.82
CA HIS A 209 22.55 3.78 3.80
C HIS A 209 21.55 4.96 3.82
N ARG A 210 21.48 5.71 2.72
CA ARG A 210 20.59 6.85 2.56
C ARG A 210 20.10 6.92 1.12
N THR A 211 18.81 7.18 0.97
CA THR A 211 18.18 7.44 -0.32
C THR A 211 17.48 8.79 -0.28
N LYS A 212 17.48 9.50 -1.40
CA LYS A 212 16.78 10.77 -1.53
C LYS A 212 16.21 10.92 -2.93
N GLU A 213 14.97 11.36 -3.01
CA GLU A 213 14.29 11.65 -4.26
C GLU A 213 13.74 13.08 -4.23
N ILE A 214 14.10 13.88 -5.22
CA ILE A 214 13.63 15.25 -5.38
C ILE A 214 12.71 15.30 -6.60
N ILE A 215 11.41 15.43 -6.38
CA ILE A 215 10.39 15.54 -7.43
C ILE A 215 10.41 16.96 -7.99
N ILE A 216 10.89 17.08 -9.23
CA ILE A 216 11.08 18.34 -9.97
C ILE A 216 9.79 18.75 -10.68
N ALA A 217 9.03 17.77 -11.16
CA ALA A 217 7.77 17.94 -11.85
C ALA A 217 6.81 16.81 -11.52
N SER A 218 5.53 17.12 -11.35
CA SER A 218 4.46 16.15 -11.14
C SER A 218 3.17 16.65 -11.78
N LYS A 219 2.56 15.82 -12.62
CA LYS A 219 1.26 16.08 -13.25
C LYS A 219 0.34 14.93 -12.89
N THR A 220 -0.71 15.20 -12.14
CA THR A 220 -1.70 14.19 -11.72
C THR A 220 -3.07 14.60 -12.21
N SER A 221 -3.72 13.68 -12.90
CA SER A 221 -5.13 13.71 -13.28
C SER A 221 -5.93 12.95 -12.22
N GLY A 222 -7.04 13.50 -11.72
CA GLY A 222 -7.87 12.84 -10.69
C GLY A 222 -7.68 13.38 -9.28
N ILE A 223 -7.51 12.50 -8.28
CA ILE A 223 -7.44 12.87 -6.86
C ILE A 223 -6.18 13.71 -6.59
N GLN A 224 -6.35 15.00 -6.28
CA GLN A 224 -5.25 15.93 -6.03
C GLN A 224 -4.94 16.05 -4.53
N ASN A 225 -4.21 15.09 -3.96
CA ASN A 225 -3.71 15.18 -2.57
C ASN A 225 -2.18 15.14 -2.54
N LYS A 226 -1.55 15.99 -1.70
CA LYS A 226 -0.09 16.12 -1.65
C LYS A 226 0.64 14.83 -1.25
N SER A 227 0.13 14.16 -0.22
CA SER A 227 0.63 12.88 0.27
C SER A 227 0.42 11.78 -0.75
N ILE A 228 -0.77 11.72 -1.37
CA ILE A 228 -1.08 10.73 -2.40
C ILE A 228 -0.12 10.88 -3.58
N THR A 229 0.13 12.08 -4.09
CA THR A 229 1.14 12.27 -5.16
C THR A 229 2.54 11.86 -4.73
N ARG A 230 2.94 12.12 -3.47
CA ARG A 230 4.25 11.70 -2.95
C ARG A 230 4.35 10.19 -3.02
N TYR A 231 3.39 9.45 -2.45
CA TYR A 231 3.46 7.98 -2.40
C TYR A 231 3.13 7.31 -3.74
N LEU A 232 2.20 7.85 -4.55
CA LEU A 232 1.88 7.29 -5.87
C LEU A 232 2.97 7.58 -6.90
N GLY A 233 3.60 8.75 -6.83
CA GLY A 233 4.72 9.14 -7.70
C GLY A 233 6.02 8.40 -7.38
N THR A 234 6.20 7.95 -6.14
CA THR A 234 7.40 7.23 -5.70
C THR A 234 7.15 5.77 -5.31
N MET A 235 5.94 5.21 -5.52
CA MET A 235 5.49 3.93 -4.95
C MET A 235 6.68 2.98 -4.78
N TYR A 236 7.09 2.82 -3.51
CA TYR A 236 8.36 2.27 -3.04
C TYR A 236 8.50 0.76 -3.28
N GLN A 237 8.14 0.29 -4.45
CA GLN A 237 8.62 -0.98 -4.94
C GLN A 237 9.94 -0.69 -5.63
N ASN A 238 11.01 -0.55 -4.84
CA ASN A 238 12.37 -0.68 -5.34
C ASN A 238 12.58 -2.16 -5.65
N VAL A 239 11.98 -2.62 -6.74
CA VAL A 239 12.15 -4.01 -7.14
C VAL A 239 13.57 -4.16 -7.64
N ASN A 240 14.33 -5.04 -7.00
CA ASN A 240 15.63 -5.42 -7.48
C ASN A 240 15.63 -6.92 -7.76
N VAL A 241 15.64 -7.32 -9.03
CA VAL A 241 15.69 -8.76 -9.38
C VAL A 241 16.93 -9.46 -8.83
N TYR A 242 18.00 -8.72 -8.52
CA TYR A 242 19.19 -9.24 -7.87
C TYR A 242 19.01 -9.50 -6.38
N ASP A 243 17.90 -9.17 -5.74
CA ASP A 243 17.63 -9.61 -4.37
C ASP A 243 17.22 -11.08 -4.33
N ASN A 244 17.26 -11.71 -3.16
CA ASN A 244 16.81 -13.10 -3.01
C ASN A 244 15.28 -13.20 -2.92
N PHE A 245 14.65 -12.17 -2.39
CA PHE A 245 13.22 -12.04 -2.28
C PHE A 245 12.83 -10.69 -2.88
N ILE A 246 11.76 -10.69 -3.66
CA ILE A 246 11.22 -9.53 -4.34
C ILE A 246 9.87 -9.22 -3.67
N PRO A 247 9.71 -8.02 -3.07
CA PRO A 247 8.44 -7.63 -2.49
C PRO A 247 7.43 -7.34 -3.60
N VAL A 248 6.27 -8.00 -3.52
CA VAL A 248 5.12 -7.79 -4.41
C VAL A 248 3.90 -7.60 -3.51
N PHE A 249 3.46 -6.35 -3.37
CA PHE A 249 2.47 -5.92 -2.38
C PHE A 249 2.88 -6.32 -0.96
N ASP A 250 2.04 -7.06 -0.22
CA ASP A 250 2.27 -7.48 1.17
C ASP A 250 3.11 -8.78 1.28
N LYS A 251 3.62 -9.33 0.16
CA LYS A 251 4.28 -10.63 0.13
C LYS A 251 5.68 -10.57 -0.48
N GLU A 252 6.54 -11.43 0.05
CA GLU A 252 7.88 -11.69 -0.47
C GLU A 252 7.85 -12.87 -1.44
N PHE A 253 8.33 -12.66 -2.66
CA PHE A 253 8.43 -13.70 -3.71
C PHE A 253 9.87 -14.11 -3.93
N VAL A 254 10.14 -15.40 -4.10
CA VAL A 254 11.51 -15.87 -4.35
C VAL A 254 11.99 -15.41 -5.72
N SER A 255 13.10 -14.68 -5.81
CA SER A 255 13.68 -14.29 -7.11
C SER A 255 14.12 -15.53 -7.91
N PRO A 256 13.93 -15.57 -9.24
CA PRO A 256 14.44 -16.66 -10.09
C PRO A 256 15.97 -16.69 -10.16
N ILE A 257 16.66 -15.70 -9.60
CA ILE A 257 18.13 -15.70 -9.43
C ILE A 257 18.52 -15.57 -7.95
N ALA A 258 17.63 -15.98 -7.04
CA ALA A 258 17.94 -16.16 -5.63
C ALA A 258 19.04 -17.23 -5.44
N ASN A 259 19.79 -17.13 -4.35
CA ASN A 259 20.81 -18.14 -3.99
C ASN A 259 20.22 -19.56 -3.86
N ILE A 260 18.92 -19.65 -3.53
CA ILE A 260 18.15 -20.89 -3.35
C ILE A 260 17.19 -21.18 -4.51
N ALA A 261 17.29 -20.47 -5.64
CA ALA A 261 16.29 -20.50 -6.70
C ALA A 261 16.07 -21.90 -7.31
N THR A 262 17.09 -22.76 -7.33
CA THR A 262 17.00 -24.14 -7.83
C THR A 262 16.09 -25.05 -7.01
N LEU A 263 15.71 -24.68 -5.78
CA LEU A 263 14.71 -25.38 -4.99
C LEU A 263 13.28 -25.08 -5.45
N TYR A 264 13.07 -23.93 -6.08
CA TYR A 264 11.76 -23.39 -6.43
C TYR A 264 11.47 -23.42 -7.93
N TYR A 265 12.49 -23.38 -8.78
CA TYR A 265 12.34 -23.24 -10.23
C TYR A 265 13.02 -24.35 -11.03
N ASP A 266 12.40 -24.69 -12.16
CA ASP A 266 13.04 -25.39 -13.26
C ASP A 266 13.39 -24.39 -14.36
N TYR A 267 14.53 -24.60 -15.03
CA TYR A 267 15.08 -23.68 -16.02
C TYR A 267 15.33 -24.37 -17.36
N GLN A 268 15.12 -23.65 -18.45
CA GLN A 268 15.42 -24.12 -19.79
C GLN A 268 16.13 -23.03 -20.60
N LEU A 269 17.25 -23.38 -21.22
CA LEU A 269 17.93 -22.52 -22.19
C LEU A 269 17.16 -22.63 -23.50
N VAL A 270 16.62 -21.51 -23.96
CA VAL A 270 15.76 -21.44 -25.15
C VAL A 270 16.59 -21.11 -26.39
N ASP A 271 17.35 -20.02 -26.31
CA ASP A 271 18.06 -19.48 -27.48
C ASP A 271 19.28 -18.64 -27.06
N THR A 272 20.06 -18.22 -28.04
CA THR A 272 21.18 -17.30 -27.90
C THR A 272 21.17 -16.30 -29.03
N GLN A 273 20.97 -15.02 -28.72
CA GLN A 273 20.85 -13.95 -29.72
C GLN A 273 21.73 -12.74 -29.38
N TYR A 274 21.87 -11.82 -30.33
CA TYR A 274 22.53 -10.54 -30.10
C TYR A 274 21.48 -9.46 -29.83
N ILE A 275 21.60 -8.78 -28.69
CA ILE A 275 20.76 -7.64 -28.28
C ILE A 275 21.71 -6.46 -28.03
N ASP A 276 21.46 -5.30 -28.64
CA ASP A 276 22.34 -4.13 -28.57
C ASP A 276 23.82 -4.46 -28.89
N GLY A 277 24.06 -5.34 -29.86
CA GLY A 277 25.40 -5.78 -30.27
C GLY A 277 26.12 -6.72 -29.29
N ARG A 278 25.46 -7.15 -28.20
CA ARG A 278 26.00 -8.09 -27.21
C ARG A 278 25.29 -9.43 -27.26
N ARG A 279 26.06 -10.52 -27.15
CA ARG A 279 25.50 -11.87 -27.13
C ARG A 279 24.83 -12.16 -25.79
N CYS A 280 23.58 -12.60 -25.83
CA CYS A 280 22.74 -12.87 -24.68
C CYS A 280 22.09 -14.25 -24.78
N PHE A 281 22.02 -14.96 -23.65
CA PHE A 281 21.27 -16.22 -23.52
C PHE A 281 19.83 -15.92 -23.10
N HIS A 282 18.86 -16.59 -23.73
CA HIS A 282 17.46 -16.55 -23.34
C HIS A 282 17.12 -17.76 -22.48
N ILE A 283 16.73 -17.54 -21.24
CA ILE A 283 16.40 -18.60 -20.30
C ILE A 283 14.97 -18.41 -19.82
N THR A 284 14.16 -19.46 -19.91
CA THR A 284 12.82 -19.51 -19.30
C THR A 284 12.90 -20.24 -17.96
N PHE A 285 12.02 -19.87 -17.04
CA PHE A 285 11.89 -20.52 -15.75
C PHE A 285 10.42 -20.71 -15.37
N VAL A 286 10.14 -21.84 -14.72
CA VAL A 286 8.81 -22.18 -14.22
C VAL A 286 8.90 -22.66 -12.79
N PRO A 287 7.90 -22.37 -11.96
CA PRO A 287 7.89 -22.83 -10.59
C PRO A 287 7.63 -24.33 -10.55
N LYS A 288 8.37 -25.03 -9.69
CA LYS A 288 8.19 -26.45 -9.38
C LYS A 288 6.84 -26.73 -8.74
N ARG A 289 6.28 -25.73 -8.05
CA ARG A 289 5.01 -25.82 -7.32
C ARG A 289 4.17 -24.56 -7.57
N LYS A 290 2.87 -24.76 -7.86
CA LYS A 290 1.98 -23.68 -8.32
C LYS A 290 1.49 -22.70 -7.25
N ASN A 291 1.57 -23.08 -5.96
CA ASN A 291 0.94 -22.32 -4.87
C ASN A 291 1.95 -21.56 -4.00
N GLU A 292 3.25 -21.61 -4.32
CA GLU A 292 4.26 -20.85 -3.58
C GLU A 292 4.30 -19.39 -4.08
N ASN A 293 4.90 -18.48 -3.29
CA ASN A 293 5.15 -17.11 -3.72
C ASN A 293 6.37 -17.09 -4.66
N VAL A 294 6.14 -17.49 -5.90
CA VAL A 294 7.14 -17.68 -6.95
C VAL A 294 6.65 -17.12 -8.27
N PHE A 295 7.57 -16.86 -9.20
CA PHE A 295 7.28 -16.28 -10.50
C PHE A 295 7.30 -17.31 -11.63
N THR A 296 6.57 -17.04 -12.70
CA THR A 296 6.80 -17.66 -14.01
C THR A 296 7.39 -16.61 -14.95
N GLY A 297 8.27 -16.99 -15.86
CA GLY A 297 8.77 -16.01 -16.82
C GLY A 297 10.04 -16.41 -17.54
N ASP A 298 10.79 -15.40 -17.94
CA ASP A 298 12.01 -15.54 -18.72
C ASP A 298 12.96 -14.36 -18.50
N PHE A 299 14.24 -14.57 -18.73
CA PHE A 299 15.24 -13.51 -18.70
C PHE A 299 16.29 -13.68 -19.79
N TRP A 300 16.86 -12.54 -20.18
CA TRP A 300 18.01 -12.41 -21.05
C TRP A 300 19.24 -12.08 -20.21
N VAL A 301 20.32 -12.83 -20.40
CA VAL A 301 21.57 -12.64 -19.67
C VAL A 301 22.75 -12.50 -20.62
N ASN A 302 23.60 -11.50 -20.39
CA ASN A 302 24.81 -11.32 -21.18
C ASN A 302 25.80 -12.48 -20.97
N ASP A 303 26.39 -12.97 -22.06
CA ASP A 303 27.27 -14.14 -22.04
C ASP A 303 28.59 -13.95 -21.27
N THR A 304 29.08 -12.71 -21.19
CA THR A 304 30.40 -12.36 -20.68
C THR A 304 30.32 -11.89 -19.23
N THR A 305 29.43 -10.94 -18.93
CA THR A 305 29.27 -10.38 -17.56
C THR A 305 28.32 -11.19 -16.68
N PHE A 306 27.48 -12.05 -17.28
CA PHE A 306 26.34 -12.70 -16.61
C PHE A 306 25.37 -11.69 -15.95
N ALA A 307 25.33 -10.46 -16.46
CA ALA A 307 24.36 -9.46 -16.05
C ALA A 307 23.03 -9.72 -16.75
N ILE A 308 21.94 -9.55 -16.01
CA ILE A 308 20.59 -9.53 -16.56
C ILE A 308 20.47 -8.32 -17.47
N GLN A 309 20.02 -8.54 -18.71
CA GLN A 309 19.67 -7.49 -19.67
C GLN A 309 18.16 -7.20 -19.61
N LYS A 310 17.33 -8.24 -19.50
CA LYS A 310 15.88 -8.10 -19.35
C LYS A 310 15.35 -9.27 -18.53
N MET A 311 14.41 -9.00 -17.63
CA MET A 311 13.71 -10.02 -16.86
C MET A 311 12.22 -9.75 -16.90
N ASN A 312 11.46 -10.77 -17.35
CA ASN A 312 10.01 -10.79 -17.31
C ASN A 312 9.59 -11.73 -16.18
N LEU A 313 8.85 -11.20 -15.22
CA LEU A 313 8.27 -11.94 -14.10
C LEU A 313 6.76 -11.84 -14.17
N GLU A 314 6.08 -12.96 -13.99
CA GLU A 314 4.63 -13.03 -13.93
C GLU A 314 4.20 -13.82 -12.71
N VAL A 315 3.28 -13.26 -11.94
CA VAL A 315 2.55 -13.95 -10.87
C VAL A 315 1.16 -14.28 -11.40
N THR A 316 0.87 -15.57 -11.51
CA THR A 316 -0.46 -16.04 -11.90
C THR A 316 -1.40 -16.12 -10.69
N SER A 317 -2.71 -16.19 -10.94
CA SER A 317 -3.80 -16.06 -9.96
C SER A 317 -3.78 -17.01 -8.76
N ASN A 318 -2.94 -18.05 -8.78
CA ASN A 318 -2.82 -19.03 -7.69
C ASN A 318 -2.08 -18.48 -6.46
N ALA A 319 -1.34 -17.38 -6.58
CA ALA A 319 -0.72 -16.72 -5.43
C ALA A 319 -1.80 -16.13 -4.50
N ASN A 320 -1.55 -16.19 -3.18
CA ASN A 320 -2.43 -15.66 -2.15
C ASN A 320 -2.29 -14.13 -2.00
N LEU A 321 -2.43 -13.42 -3.12
CA LEU A 321 -2.55 -11.97 -3.18
C LEU A 321 -4.03 -11.58 -3.13
N ASN A 322 -4.35 -10.62 -2.26
CA ASN A 322 -5.70 -10.10 -2.11
C ASN A 322 -6.02 -9.13 -3.23
N PHE A 323 -7.25 -9.22 -3.74
CA PHE A 323 -7.78 -8.34 -4.79
C PHE A 323 -6.97 -8.29 -6.09
N VAL A 324 -5.88 -9.05 -6.21
CA VAL A 324 -5.01 -9.13 -7.38
C VAL A 324 -5.17 -10.49 -8.05
N SER A 325 -5.35 -10.46 -9.37
CA SER A 325 -5.57 -11.64 -10.21
C SER A 325 -4.36 -12.00 -11.07
N ARG A 326 -3.54 -11.01 -11.43
CA ARG A 326 -2.34 -11.17 -12.25
C ARG A 326 -1.39 -10.02 -11.95
N VAL A 327 -0.10 -10.31 -11.84
CA VAL A 327 0.96 -9.30 -11.76
C VAL A 327 2.00 -9.63 -12.78
N SER A 328 2.47 -8.64 -13.52
CA SER A 328 3.60 -8.74 -14.42
C SER A 328 4.60 -7.65 -14.08
N LEU A 329 5.86 -8.04 -13.90
CA LEU A 329 6.98 -7.12 -13.71
C LEU A 329 7.97 -7.32 -14.86
N VAL A 330 8.43 -6.22 -15.45
CA VAL A 330 9.46 -6.22 -16.48
C VAL A 330 10.57 -5.27 -16.07
N GLN A 331 11.79 -5.78 -15.93
CA GLN A 331 12.98 -4.97 -15.70
C GLN A 331 13.94 -5.08 -16.87
N GLU A 332 14.43 -3.94 -17.35
CA GLU A 332 15.41 -3.84 -18.43
C GLU A 332 16.64 -3.07 -17.98
N TYR A 333 17.80 -3.63 -18.26
CA TYR A 333 19.11 -3.09 -17.94
C TYR A 333 19.87 -2.76 -19.22
N LYS A 334 20.60 -1.66 -19.19
CA LYS A 334 21.49 -1.24 -20.28
C LYS A 334 22.93 -1.15 -19.80
N PRO A 335 23.91 -1.42 -20.67
CA PRO A 335 25.31 -1.22 -20.33
C PRO A 335 25.58 0.28 -20.16
N TYR A 336 26.05 0.67 -18.98
CA TYR A 336 26.62 1.99 -18.73
C TYR A 336 28.05 2.07 -19.30
N ASN A 337 28.78 0.96 -19.21
CA ASN A 337 30.08 0.73 -19.84
C ASN A 337 30.25 -0.78 -20.11
N ASP A 338 31.47 -1.23 -20.44
CA ASP A 338 31.72 -2.63 -20.81
C ASP A 338 31.45 -3.67 -19.71
N SER A 339 31.43 -3.26 -18.45
CA SER A 339 31.31 -4.15 -17.30
C SER A 339 30.14 -3.84 -16.37
N VAL A 340 29.58 -2.64 -16.48
CA VAL A 340 28.55 -2.12 -15.58
C VAL A 340 27.23 -2.02 -16.30
N TRP A 341 26.20 -2.61 -15.72
CA TRP A 341 24.81 -2.56 -16.19
C TRP A 341 23.99 -1.74 -15.20
N PHE A 342 23.14 -0.86 -15.73
CA PHE A 342 22.22 -0.03 -14.97
C PHE A 342 20.79 -0.35 -15.36
N ILE A 343 19.88 -0.32 -14.38
CA ILE A 343 18.46 -0.37 -14.68
C ILE A 343 18.12 0.83 -15.58
N SER A 344 17.32 0.60 -16.60
CA SER A 344 16.91 1.62 -17.57
C SER A 344 15.40 1.75 -17.66
N LYS A 345 14.69 0.66 -17.36
CA LYS A 345 13.24 0.61 -17.34
C LYS A 345 12.75 -0.43 -16.34
N ASP A 346 11.74 -0.05 -15.57
CA ASP A 346 10.92 -0.93 -14.74
C ASP A 346 9.46 -0.76 -15.15
N LYS A 347 8.73 -1.87 -15.23
CA LYS A 347 7.30 -1.84 -15.54
C LYS A 347 6.56 -2.86 -14.69
N PHE A 348 5.61 -2.36 -13.93
CA PHE A 348 4.73 -3.15 -13.07
C PHE A 348 3.29 -3.02 -13.57
N VAL A 349 2.67 -4.15 -13.89
CA VAL A 349 1.27 -4.21 -14.32
C VAL A 349 0.52 -5.18 -13.42
N ALA A 350 -0.58 -4.73 -12.80
CA ALA A 350 -1.39 -5.55 -11.91
C ALA A 350 -2.88 -5.47 -12.28
N ASP A 351 -3.51 -6.63 -12.40
CA ASP A 351 -4.95 -6.75 -12.61
C ASP A 351 -5.65 -6.95 -11.28
N PHE A 352 -6.49 -5.98 -10.89
CA PHE A 352 -7.26 -6.04 -9.66
C PHE A 352 -8.71 -6.47 -9.94
N TYR A 353 -9.32 -7.16 -8.98
CA TYR A 353 -10.74 -7.48 -9.00
C TYR A 353 -11.39 -6.95 -7.73
N THR A 354 -12.65 -6.53 -7.83
CA THR A 354 -13.41 -6.20 -6.62
C THR A 354 -14.10 -7.45 -6.07
N PRO A 355 -14.04 -7.69 -4.76
CA PRO A 355 -14.75 -8.81 -4.12
C PRO A 355 -16.27 -8.59 -4.12
N VAL A 356 -16.74 -7.34 -4.03
CA VAL A 356 -18.17 -6.98 -4.02
C VAL A 356 -18.80 -7.06 -5.41
N ALA A 357 -18.05 -6.75 -6.46
CA ALA A 357 -18.50 -6.83 -7.84
C ALA A 357 -17.43 -7.52 -8.70
N ARG A 358 -17.32 -8.86 -8.62
CA ARG A 358 -16.29 -9.65 -9.32
C ARG A 358 -16.13 -9.38 -10.82
N LYS A 359 -17.13 -8.78 -11.48
CA LYS A 359 -17.08 -8.40 -12.90
C LYS A 359 -16.49 -7.01 -13.15
N LEU A 360 -16.39 -6.17 -12.11
CA LEU A 360 -15.65 -4.92 -12.14
C LEU A 360 -14.19 -5.22 -11.78
N THR A 361 -13.34 -5.07 -12.76
CA THR A 361 -11.90 -5.29 -12.66
C THR A 361 -11.17 -4.00 -12.99
N PHE A 362 -9.98 -3.84 -12.43
CA PHE A 362 -9.10 -2.72 -12.68
C PHE A 362 -7.74 -3.22 -13.16
N ILE A 363 -7.00 -2.35 -13.81
CA ILE A 363 -5.60 -2.59 -14.19
C ILE A 363 -4.79 -1.38 -13.78
N GLY A 364 -3.77 -1.60 -12.96
CA GLY A 364 -2.75 -0.61 -12.64
C GLY A 364 -1.52 -0.84 -13.49
N ARG A 365 -0.97 0.22 -14.09
CA ARG A 365 0.30 0.18 -14.82
C ARG A 365 1.24 1.24 -14.27
N LYS A 366 2.39 0.83 -13.78
CA LYS A 366 3.49 1.73 -13.41
C LYS A 366 4.63 1.47 -14.40
N THR A 367 5.13 2.51 -15.05
CA THR A 367 6.32 2.46 -15.89
C THR A 367 7.30 3.49 -15.36
N THR A 368 8.51 3.06 -15.01
CA THR A 368 9.57 3.92 -14.52
C THR A 368 10.77 3.81 -15.45
N LEU A 369 11.26 4.94 -15.94
CA LEU A 369 12.43 5.05 -16.79
C LEU A 369 13.57 5.73 -16.02
N TYR A 370 14.77 5.21 -16.18
CA TYR A 370 15.96 5.63 -15.46
C TYR A 370 17.03 6.11 -16.43
N GLU A 371 17.58 7.29 -16.17
CA GLU A 371 18.75 7.82 -16.88
C GLU A 371 19.89 8.03 -15.87
N PRO A 372 20.96 7.21 -15.91
CA PRO A 372 22.08 7.37 -15.00
C PRO A 372 22.85 8.66 -15.30
N LEU A 373 23.07 9.48 -14.27
CA LEU A 373 23.75 10.75 -14.38
C LEU A 373 25.18 10.68 -13.85
N ALA A 374 25.39 10.05 -12.70
CA ALA A 374 26.70 9.95 -12.07
C ALA A 374 26.81 8.73 -11.13
N ILE A 375 28.03 8.20 -10.97
CA ILE A 375 28.36 7.07 -10.07
C ILE A 375 29.56 7.47 -9.22
N ASN A 376 29.49 7.22 -7.92
CA ASN A 376 30.54 7.51 -6.94
C ASN A 376 31.02 8.97 -7.00
N ASP A 377 30.09 9.90 -7.24
CA ASP A 377 30.35 11.34 -7.36
C ASP A 377 29.88 12.08 -6.10
N THR A 378 30.60 13.14 -5.71
CA THR A 378 30.21 14.02 -4.60
C THR A 378 28.85 14.71 -4.81
N ALA A 379 28.42 14.93 -6.05
CA ALA A 379 27.08 15.43 -6.38
C ALA A 379 25.98 14.46 -5.93
N ALA A 380 26.29 13.16 -5.83
CA ALA A 380 25.37 12.15 -5.30
C ALA A 380 25.30 12.16 -3.76
N THR A 381 26.35 12.61 -3.06
CA THR A 381 26.43 12.57 -1.59
C THR A 381 26.12 13.91 -0.92
N ASN A 382 26.53 15.04 -1.51
CA ASN A 382 26.38 16.38 -0.93
C ASN A 382 24.92 16.78 -0.69
N ILE A 383 23.97 16.15 -1.40
CA ILE A 383 22.54 16.42 -1.24
C ILE A 383 22.00 15.95 0.11
N PHE A 384 22.61 14.91 0.72
CA PHE A 384 22.12 14.33 1.98
C PHE A 384 22.33 15.25 3.17
N ASP A 385 23.37 16.07 3.14
CA ASP A 385 23.68 17.03 4.21
C ASP A 385 23.18 18.44 3.87
N ASN A 386 22.42 18.61 2.77
CA ASN A 386 21.88 19.90 2.36
C ASN A 386 20.72 20.32 3.30
N PRO A 387 20.82 21.46 4.00
CA PRO A 387 19.80 21.90 4.94
C PRO A 387 18.46 22.26 4.28
N HIS A 388 18.40 22.44 2.96
CA HIS A 388 17.18 22.69 2.21
C HIS A 388 16.37 21.41 1.93
N TYR A 389 17.02 20.26 1.88
CA TYR A 389 16.42 18.97 1.49
C TYR A 389 16.49 17.96 2.63
N LYS A 390 15.73 18.18 3.70
CA LYS A 390 15.81 17.34 4.89
C LYS A 390 14.99 16.04 4.82
N ASP A 391 13.94 16.00 4.01
CA ASP A 391 13.14 14.77 3.78
C ASP A 391 13.86 13.81 2.80
N ASN A 392 13.54 12.51 2.89
CA ASN A 392 13.97 11.52 1.90
C ASN A 392 13.22 11.69 0.57
N ILE A 393 11.95 12.13 0.58
CA ILE A 393 11.23 12.55 -0.64
C ILE A 393 10.85 14.02 -0.51
N VAL A 394 11.41 14.85 -1.39
CA VAL A 394 11.11 16.27 -1.46
C VAL A 394 10.31 16.55 -2.73
N VAL A 395 9.17 17.22 -2.59
CA VAL A 395 8.42 17.75 -3.75
C VAL A 395 8.72 19.24 -3.84
N LEU A 396 9.32 19.69 -4.95
CA LEU A 396 9.60 21.11 -5.13
C LEU A 396 8.29 21.93 -5.13
N PRO A 397 8.29 23.16 -4.59
CA PRO A 397 7.06 23.96 -4.46
C PRO A 397 6.32 24.17 -5.79
N ASP A 398 7.06 24.31 -6.88
CA ASP A 398 6.58 24.54 -8.24
C ASP A 398 6.47 23.24 -9.07
N ALA A 399 6.71 22.06 -8.47
CA ALA A 399 6.69 20.80 -9.20
C ALA A 399 5.33 20.50 -9.86
N ARG A 400 4.23 20.98 -9.27
CA ARG A 400 2.87 20.75 -9.78
C ARG A 400 2.41 21.79 -10.80
N ASP A 401 3.05 22.95 -10.80
CA ASP A 401 2.63 24.12 -11.56
C ASP A 401 3.43 24.25 -12.88
N ARG A 402 3.94 23.12 -13.39
CA ARG A 402 4.72 23.06 -14.64
C ARG A 402 3.79 23.16 -15.85
N SER A 403 4.15 24.01 -16.81
CA SER A 403 3.39 24.20 -18.06
C SER A 403 3.47 22.98 -18.98
N ASP A 404 2.51 22.83 -19.90
CA ASP A 404 2.53 21.75 -20.89
C ASP A 404 3.74 21.79 -21.85
N SER A 405 4.31 22.98 -22.09
CA SER A 405 5.55 23.14 -22.84
C SER A 405 6.75 22.49 -22.12
N PHE A 406 6.81 22.55 -20.79
CA PHE A 406 7.85 21.89 -20.01
C PHE A 406 7.82 20.37 -20.23
N TRP A 407 6.63 19.77 -20.17
CA TRP A 407 6.40 18.34 -20.38
C TRP A 407 6.68 17.88 -21.81
N THR A 408 6.60 18.76 -22.81
CA THR A 408 6.91 18.41 -24.19
C THR A 408 8.43 18.19 -24.40
N VAL A 409 9.26 18.86 -23.62
CA VAL A 409 10.73 18.83 -23.73
C VAL A 409 11.38 17.83 -22.77
N HIS A 410 10.87 17.71 -21.54
CA HIS A 410 11.54 16.94 -20.47
C HIS A 410 11.04 15.51 -20.31
N ARG A 411 10.00 15.11 -21.06
CA ARG A 411 9.44 13.76 -20.99
C ARG A 411 10.36 12.78 -21.74
N PHE A 412 10.65 11.65 -21.09
CA PHE A 412 11.61 10.67 -21.64
C PHE A 412 11.03 9.93 -22.86
N GLU A 413 9.71 9.75 -22.89
CA GLU A 413 9.02 9.15 -24.03
C GLU A 413 7.71 9.91 -24.33
N PRO A 414 7.30 10.08 -25.59
CA PRO A 414 6.05 10.75 -25.91
C PRO A 414 4.85 9.95 -25.38
N LEU A 415 3.82 10.66 -24.91
CA LEU A 415 2.58 10.00 -24.48
C LEU A 415 1.91 9.25 -25.63
N ALA A 416 1.46 8.04 -25.33
CA ALA A 416 0.60 7.26 -26.20
C ALA A 416 -0.72 8.01 -26.45
N ARG A 417 -1.41 7.65 -27.54
CA ARG A 417 -2.69 8.29 -27.89
C ARG A 417 -3.72 8.14 -26.77
N GLN A 418 -3.75 6.98 -26.09
CA GLN A 418 -4.64 6.70 -24.98
C GLN A 418 -4.32 7.62 -23.78
N GLU A 419 -3.05 7.72 -23.39
CA GLU A 419 -2.57 8.55 -22.28
C GLU A 419 -2.95 10.04 -22.44
N LYS A 420 -2.87 10.58 -23.67
CA LYS A 420 -3.30 11.96 -23.95
C LYS A 420 -4.80 12.19 -23.72
N GLY A 421 -5.64 11.22 -24.12
CA GLY A 421 -7.09 11.30 -23.97
C GLY A 421 -7.57 11.23 -22.51
N VAL A 422 -6.75 10.66 -21.61
CA VAL A 422 -7.08 10.56 -20.17
C VAL A 422 -7.20 11.92 -19.51
N TYR A 423 -6.28 12.85 -19.81
CA TYR A 423 -6.29 14.17 -19.20
C TYR A 423 -7.59 14.93 -19.49
N GLU A 424 -8.01 14.95 -20.76
CA GLU A 424 -9.25 15.62 -21.17
C GLU A 424 -10.50 14.94 -20.59
N MET A 425 -10.49 13.61 -20.54
CA MET A 425 -11.59 12.80 -20.03
C MET A 425 -11.81 13.00 -18.52
N VAL A 426 -10.74 12.89 -17.73
CA VAL A 426 -10.82 13.01 -16.27
C VAL A 426 -11.17 14.44 -15.88
N ASP A 427 -10.61 15.45 -16.55
CA ASP A 427 -10.97 16.85 -16.31
C ASP A 427 -12.48 17.08 -16.57
N SER A 428 -13.00 16.51 -17.65
CA SER A 428 -14.44 16.53 -17.95
C SER A 428 -15.29 15.81 -16.90
N LEU A 429 -14.82 14.67 -16.37
CA LEU A 429 -15.49 13.92 -15.30
C LEU A 429 -15.50 14.69 -13.98
N GLN A 430 -14.40 15.33 -13.61
CA GLN A 430 -14.28 16.07 -12.36
C GLN A 430 -15.18 17.31 -12.31
N HIS A 431 -15.40 17.95 -13.45
CA HIS A 431 -16.32 19.08 -13.58
C HIS A 431 -17.80 18.66 -13.76
N ASN A 432 -18.09 17.36 -13.91
CA ASN A 432 -19.46 16.87 -14.05
C ASN A 432 -20.22 16.87 -12.70
N PRO A 433 -21.39 17.54 -12.60
CA PRO A 433 -22.14 17.63 -11.34
C PRO A 433 -22.63 16.28 -10.79
N THR A 434 -22.96 15.33 -11.67
CA THR A 434 -23.40 13.98 -11.27
C THR A 434 -22.25 13.20 -10.67
N PHE A 435 -21.06 13.27 -11.27
CA PHE A 435 -19.85 12.63 -10.75
C PHE A 435 -19.51 13.18 -9.35
N GLN A 436 -19.52 14.50 -9.18
CA GLN A 436 -19.30 15.13 -7.88
C GLN A 436 -20.35 14.71 -6.83
N LYS A 437 -21.61 14.48 -7.23
CA LYS A 437 -22.65 13.98 -6.32
C LYS A 437 -22.37 12.54 -5.88
N TYR A 438 -22.01 11.66 -6.80
CA TYR A 438 -21.69 10.27 -6.48
C TYR A 438 -20.42 10.14 -5.65
N SER A 439 -19.36 10.87 -6.02
CA SER A 439 -18.11 10.92 -5.25
C SER A 439 -18.36 11.36 -3.80
N ARG A 440 -19.12 12.45 -3.60
CA ARG A 440 -19.53 12.90 -2.25
C ARG A 440 -20.38 11.87 -1.49
N THR A 441 -21.21 11.09 -2.19
CA THR A 441 -22.04 10.04 -1.57
C THR A 441 -21.18 8.87 -1.10
N VAL A 442 -20.25 8.40 -1.94
CA VAL A 442 -19.31 7.34 -1.57
C VAL A 442 -18.41 7.80 -0.43
N GLN A 443 -17.86 9.01 -0.50
CA GLN A 443 -17.08 9.60 0.57
C GLN A 443 -17.88 9.63 1.88
N PHE A 444 -19.14 10.11 1.86
CA PHE A 444 -20.00 10.11 3.04
C PHE A 444 -20.27 8.71 3.61
N LEU A 445 -20.49 7.69 2.77
CA LEU A 445 -20.71 6.32 3.24
C LEU A 445 -19.46 5.72 3.90
N VAL A 446 -18.27 6.03 3.37
CA VAL A 446 -16.98 5.50 3.83
C VAL A 446 -16.45 6.25 5.05
N THR A 447 -16.39 7.58 5.00
CA THR A 447 -15.84 8.38 6.11
C THR A 447 -16.87 8.67 7.20
N GLY A 448 -18.15 8.54 6.87
CA GLY A 448 -19.26 8.96 7.72
C GLY A 448 -19.47 10.47 7.79
N VAL A 449 -18.59 11.26 7.17
CA VAL A 449 -18.54 12.72 7.32
C VAL A 449 -19.16 13.41 6.12
N LYS A 450 -19.97 14.43 6.39
CA LYS A 450 -20.58 15.29 5.37
C LYS A 450 -20.07 16.72 5.49
N GLU A 451 -19.36 17.19 4.46
CA GLU A 451 -18.87 18.57 4.38
C GLU A 451 -19.96 19.51 3.83
N VAL A 452 -20.20 20.62 4.53
CA VAL A 452 -21.13 21.69 4.12
C VAL A 452 -20.46 23.05 4.34
N GLY A 453 -19.86 23.59 3.27
CA GLY A 453 -19.13 24.86 3.33
C GLY A 453 -17.88 24.75 4.22
N PRO A 454 -17.70 25.62 5.24
CA PRO A 454 -16.57 25.56 6.17
C PRO A 454 -16.74 24.53 7.31
N LEU A 455 -17.90 23.86 7.38
CA LEU A 455 -18.23 22.91 8.44
C LEU A 455 -18.30 21.47 7.92
N GLU A 456 -18.09 20.52 8.82
CA GLU A 456 -18.26 19.08 8.59
C GLU A 456 -19.13 18.48 9.69
N PHE A 457 -19.99 17.52 9.33
CA PHE A 457 -20.93 16.85 10.22
C PHE A 457 -20.67 15.35 10.25
N GLY A 458 -20.80 14.74 11.42
CA GLY A 458 -20.54 13.32 11.64
C GLY A 458 -19.15 13.08 12.23
N PRO A 459 -18.66 11.82 12.25
CA PRO A 459 -19.20 10.69 11.49
C PRO A 459 -20.58 10.16 11.91
N TYR A 460 -21.44 9.75 10.96
CA TYR A 460 -22.83 9.31 11.25
C TYR A 460 -22.91 8.11 12.21
N TYR A 461 -21.88 7.26 12.26
CA TYR A 461 -21.87 6.07 13.11
C TYR A 461 -21.69 6.40 14.61
N TYR A 462 -21.38 7.64 14.95
CA TYR A 462 -21.40 8.17 16.32
C TYR A 462 -22.77 8.75 16.72
N GLU A 463 -23.68 9.02 15.78
CA GLU A 463 -24.91 9.76 16.05
C GLU A 463 -25.86 9.01 17.01
N LEU A 464 -25.80 7.68 17.01
CA LEU A 464 -26.63 6.82 17.84
C LEU A 464 -25.78 5.72 18.47
N SER A 465 -25.83 5.63 19.80
CA SER A 465 -25.26 4.52 20.56
C SER A 465 -26.18 4.14 21.71
N ALA A 466 -25.86 3.02 22.37
CA ALA A 466 -26.61 2.56 23.54
C ALA A 466 -25.72 1.81 24.51
N ASN A 467 -25.98 1.99 25.81
CA ASN A 467 -25.27 1.31 26.88
C ASN A 467 -26.14 1.19 28.14
N HIS A 468 -25.70 0.41 29.13
CA HIS A 468 -26.52 0.14 30.32
C HIS A 468 -26.80 1.37 31.20
N LEU A 469 -25.93 2.39 31.16
CA LEU A 469 -26.07 3.59 31.98
C LEU A 469 -26.99 4.64 31.34
N GLU A 470 -26.81 4.90 30.04
CA GLU A 470 -27.51 5.96 29.28
C GLU A 470 -28.77 5.45 28.55
N ASN A 471 -28.92 4.12 28.44
CA ASN A 471 -29.87 3.44 27.54
C ASN A 471 -29.65 3.87 26.09
N ILE A 472 -30.45 4.79 25.55
CA ILE A 472 -30.22 5.39 24.23
C ILE A 472 -29.42 6.69 24.39
N ARG A 473 -28.36 6.83 23.61
CA ARG A 473 -27.53 8.04 23.51
C ARG A 473 -27.60 8.59 22.10
N LEU A 474 -27.94 9.88 22.02
CA LEU A 474 -27.95 10.65 20.77
C LEU A 474 -26.78 11.63 20.80
N ARG A 475 -25.99 11.71 19.74
CA ARG A 475 -24.82 12.58 19.65
C ARG A 475 -24.83 13.34 18.32
N LEU A 476 -24.38 14.59 18.36
CA LEU A 476 -24.15 15.41 17.18
C LEU A 476 -22.70 15.87 17.17
N ASP A 477 -21.99 15.55 16.10
CA ASP A 477 -20.61 15.93 15.85
C ASP A 477 -20.53 17.01 14.78
N VAL A 478 -19.78 18.07 15.09
CA VAL A 478 -19.54 19.21 14.19
C VAL A 478 -18.06 19.58 14.24
N GLY A 479 -17.42 19.61 13.07
CA GLY A 479 -16.06 20.10 12.89
C GLY A 479 -15.97 21.24 11.88
N THR A 480 -14.80 21.84 11.77
CA THR A 480 -14.43 22.75 10.67
C THR A 480 -13.58 22.02 9.63
N ASN A 481 -13.56 22.48 8.38
CA ASN A 481 -12.70 21.90 7.35
C ASN A 481 -11.71 22.92 6.75
N ILE A 482 -10.96 22.50 5.71
CA ILE A 482 -9.92 23.34 5.09
C ILE A 482 -10.44 24.64 4.47
N ASN A 483 -11.75 24.76 4.22
CA ASN A 483 -12.39 25.99 3.76
C ASN A 483 -12.55 27.01 4.89
N PHE A 484 -12.56 26.57 6.15
CA PHE A 484 -12.50 27.45 7.32
C PHE A 484 -11.06 27.93 7.56
N SER A 485 -10.12 27.00 7.69
CA SER A 485 -8.71 27.31 7.89
C SER A 485 -7.83 26.15 7.48
N LYS A 486 -6.72 26.44 6.78
CA LYS A 486 -5.71 25.42 6.46
C LYS A 486 -4.89 24.99 7.68
N ASN A 487 -4.88 25.75 8.77
CA ASN A 487 -3.98 25.49 9.91
C ASN A 487 -4.72 25.27 11.23
N ILE A 488 -6.01 25.59 11.30
CA ILE A 488 -6.82 25.44 12.51
C ILE A 488 -7.94 24.46 12.22
N TYR A 489 -8.10 23.48 13.10
CA TYR A 489 -9.19 22.52 13.10
C TYR A 489 -9.92 22.61 14.44
N LEU A 490 -11.18 23.00 14.41
CA LEU A 490 -12.07 23.02 15.56
C LEU A 490 -13.02 21.83 15.44
N SER A 491 -13.19 21.08 16.52
CA SER A 491 -14.11 19.94 16.57
C SER A 491 -14.90 19.97 17.88
N ASN A 492 -16.18 19.63 17.79
CA ASN A 492 -17.07 19.59 18.93
C ASN A 492 -18.08 18.46 18.76
N TYR A 493 -18.46 17.83 19.87
CA TYR A 493 -19.66 17.03 19.91
C TYR A 493 -20.47 17.29 21.17
N LEU A 494 -21.79 17.11 21.04
CA LEU A 494 -22.75 17.16 22.13
C LEU A 494 -23.60 15.90 22.09
N ALA A 495 -23.67 15.20 23.22
CA ALA A 495 -24.42 13.97 23.41
C ALA A 495 -25.47 14.12 24.52
N TYR A 496 -26.57 13.37 24.41
CA TYR A 496 -27.63 13.31 25.40
C TYR A 496 -28.03 11.85 25.65
N GLY A 497 -27.94 11.42 26.90
CA GLY A 497 -28.40 10.11 27.36
C GLY A 497 -29.85 10.16 27.84
N THR A 498 -30.65 9.19 27.40
CA THR A 498 -32.10 9.18 27.70
C THR A 498 -32.41 8.69 29.12
N ALA A 499 -31.62 7.75 29.66
CA ALA A 499 -31.83 7.20 31.00
C ALA A 499 -31.29 8.13 32.10
N ASP A 500 -30.08 8.65 31.93
CA ASP A 500 -29.43 9.53 32.92
C ASP A 500 -29.80 11.01 32.75
N ARG A 501 -30.43 11.37 31.62
CA ARG A 501 -30.94 12.72 31.31
C ARG A 501 -29.87 13.80 31.36
N ALA A 502 -28.63 13.44 31.08
CA ALA A 502 -27.48 14.33 31.17
C ALA A 502 -26.89 14.65 29.79
N PHE A 503 -26.50 15.90 29.60
CA PHE A 503 -25.69 16.32 28.45
C PHE A 503 -24.22 16.00 28.71
N LYS A 504 -23.55 15.52 27.66
CA LYS A 504 -22.12 15.20 27.63
C LYS A 504 -21.54 15.81 26.37
N GLY A 505 -20.24 16.07 26.34
CA GLY A 505 -19.65 16.68 25.16
C GLY A 505 -18.15 16.84 25.20
N HIS A 506 -17.63 17.29 24.07
CA HIS A 506 -16.22 17.55 23.87
C HIS A 506 -16.06 18.78 22.98
N ALA A 507 -15.06 19.60 23.25
CA ALA A 507 -14.63 20.67 22.38
C ALA A 507 -13.12 20.63 22.26
N SER A 508 -12.60 20.72 21.03
CA SER A 508 -11.17 20.77 20.78
C SER A 508 -10.78 21.77 19.70
N ALA A 509 -9.55 22.23 19.81
CA ALA A 509 -8.90 23.09 18.84
C ALA A 509 -7.48 22.56 18.60
N LEU A 510 -7.20 22.20 17.35
CA LEU A 510 -5.88 21.84 16.85
C LEU A 510 -5.35 22.99 16.00
N TRP A 511 -4.20 23.53 16.37
CA TRP A 511 -3.50 24.55 15.61
C TRP A 511 -2.14 24.03 15.12
N ILE A 512 -2.05 23.81 13.82
CA ILE A 512 -0.83 23.40 13.12
C ILE A 512 0.01 24.65 12.85
N LEU A 513 1.10 24.80 13.58
CA LEU A 513 2.06 25.90 13.43
C LEU A 513 3.01 25.65 12.25
N HIS A 514 3.45 24.39 12.10
CA HIS A 514 4.30 23.96 11.00
C HIS A 514 3.93 22.53 10.57
N ARG A 515 3.93 22.25 9.27
CA ARG A 515 3.50 20.94 8.74
C ARG A 515 4.63 19.92 8.62
N ARG A 516 5.87 20.38 8.33
CA ARG A 516 7.06 19.55 8.08
C ARG A 516 8.33 20.35 8.46
N PRO A 517 9.01 20.08 9.59
CA PRO A 517 8.63 19.13 10.63
C PRO A 517 7.30 19.50 11.27
N ARG A 518 6.58 18.53 11.82
CA ARG A 518 5.27 18.82 12.38
C ARG A 518 5.38 19.50 13.74
N ILE A 519 4.78 20.69 13.85
CA ILE A 519 4.62 21.44 15.10
C ILE A 519 3.15 21.80 15.24
N TYR A 520 2.54 21.41 16.36
CA TYR A 520 1.16 21.81 16.66
C TYR A 520 0.94 22.08 18.14
N LEU A 521 -0.10 22.87 18.38
CA LEU A 521 -0.74 23.05 19.67
C LEU A 521 -2.12 22.42 19.61
N TYR A 522 -2.50 21.70 20.66
CA TYR A 522 -3.84 21.13 20.79
C TYR A 522 -4.40 21.48 22.16
N ALA A 523 -5.66 21.87 22.20
CA ALA A 523 -6.38 22.07 23.45
C ALA A 523 -7.75 21.42 23.35
N SER A 524 -8.21 20.80 24.43
CA SER A 524 -9.56 20.25 24.49
C SER A 524 -10.15 20.24 25.90
N TYR A 525 -11.47 20.21 25.94
CA TYR A 525 -12.26 19.95 27.13
C TYR A 525 -13.26 18.83 26.82
N THR A 526 -13.29 17.81 27.68
CA THR A 526 -14.20 16.68 27.59
C THR A 526 -14.99 16.56 28.88
N HIS A 527 -16.29 16.36 28.77
CA HIS A 527 -17.19 15.95 29.85
C HIS A 527 -18.00 14.75 29.35
N ASP A 528 -17.47 13.54 29.51
CA ASP A 528 -18.09 12.32 28.98
C ASP A 528 -17.60 11.04 29.70
N LEU A 529 -18.20 9.90 29.39
CA LEU A 529 -17.80 8.58 29.85
C LEU A 529 -16.49 8.13 29.19
N ASP A 530 -15.61 7.54 29.99
CA ASP A 530 -14.37 6.91 29.50
C ASP A 530 -14.69 5.65 28.70
N ASN A 531 -14.58 5.79 27.38
CA ASN A 531 -14.87 4.75 26.41
C ASN A 531 -13.70 3.77 26.13
N GLY A 532 -12.55 3.94 26.79
CA GLY A 532 -11.48 2.94 26.77
C GLY A 532 -10.70 2.79 25.46
N ALA A 533 -10.93 3.65 24.47
CA ALA A 533 -10.12 3.73 23.26
C ALA A 533 -8.92 4.67 23.49
N ILE A 534 -7.72 4.18 23.24
CA ILE A 534 -6.44 4.91 23.39
C ILE A 534 -5.79 5.14 22.02
N TYR A 535 -5.95 4.20 21.07
CA TYR A 535 -5.39 4.28 19.72
C TYR A 535 -6.45 4.71 18.67
N TYR A 536 -5.99 5.34 17.59
CA TYR A 536 -6.86 5.90 16.54
C TYR A 536 -7.68 4.84 15.78
N ASP A 537 -7.17 3.62 15.67
CA ASP A 537 -7.79 2.47 15.00
C ASP A 537 -8.52 1.50 15.94
N GLN A 538 -8.56 1.78 17.25
CA GLN A 538 -9.39 1.03 18.19
C GLN A 538 -10.87 1.41 18.03
N ILE A 539 -11.73 0.39 17.99
CA ILE A 539 -13.18 0.61 17.98
C ILE A 539 -13.61 1.12 19.36
N ASN A 540 -14.03 2.38 19.39
CA ASN A 540 -14.62 3.01 20.57
C ASN A 540 -16.00 2.39 20.86
N THR A 541 -16.31 2.18 22.16
CA THR A 541 -17.59 1.68 22.67
C THR A 541 -18.80 2.58 22.41
N ASP A 542 -18.58 3.85 22.06
CA ASP A 542 -19.59 4.83 21.63
C ASP A 542 -19.75 4.77 20.11
N ASN A 543 -20.26 3.67 19.56
CA ASN A 543 -20.49 3.54 18.11
C ASN A 543 -21.68 2.61 17.86
N ILE A 544 -22.54 2.92 16.88
CA ILE A 544 -23.71 2.10 16.52
C ILE A 544 -23.34 0.63 16.23
N PHE A 545 -22.16 0.36 15.67
CA PHE A 545 -21.71 -1.01 15.35
C PHE A 545 -21.34 -1.83 16.60
N THR A 546 -20.95 -1.17 17.70
CA THR A 546 -20.56 -1.88 18.93
C THR A 546 -21.75 -2.61 19.56
N LEU A 547 -22.98 -2.14 19.33
CA LEU A 547 -24.22 -2.75 19.81
C LEU A 547 -24.36 -4.21 19.37
N ALA A 548 -23.82 -4.57 18.20
CA ALA A 548 -23.90 -5.93 17.67
C ALA A 548 -22.81 -6.87 18.21
N VAL A 549 -21.75 -6.34 18.83
CA VAL A 549 -20.53 -7.11 19.17
C VAL A 549 -20.19 -7.11 20.66
N TYR A 550 -21.05 -6.58 21.54
CA TYR A 550 -20.83 -6.66 22.98
C TYR A 550 -20.93 -8.10 23.51
N LYS A 551 -20.03 -8.48 24.43
CA LYS A 551 -20.08 -9.78 25.12
C LYS A 551 -21.27 -9.79 26.11
N PRO A 552 -22.25 -10.70 25.96
CA PRO A 552 -23.36 -10.82 26.90
C PRO A 552 -22.85 -11.29 28.27
N GLY A 553 -23.40 -10.72 29.34
CA GLY A 553 -23.05 -11.10 30.72
C GLY A 553 -21.77 -10.45 31.27
N VAL A 554 -21.03 -9.66 30.49
CA VAL A 554 -19.92 -8.83 31.01
C VAL A 554 -20.49 -7.52 31.54
N THR A 555 -20.27 -7.24 32.82
CA THR A 555 -20.76 -5.99 33.44
C THR A 555 -19.96 -4.80 32.91
N GLN A 556 -20.65 -3.83 32.29
CA GLN A 556 -20.04 -2.59 31.84
C GLN A 556 -19.64 -1.73 33.04
N LYS A 557 -18.41 -1.20 33.02
CA LYS A 557 -17.83 -0.36 34.08
C LYS A 557 -17.62 1.03 33.51
N PHE A 558 -18.25 2.04 34.11
CA PHE A 558 -18.26 3.41 33.59
C PHE A 558 -17.52 4.35 34.53
N VAL A 559 -16.77 5.28 33.94
CA VAL A 559 -16.14 6.40 34.65
C VAL A 559 -16.48 7.68 33.90
N MET A 560 -17.20 8.60 34.54
CA MET A 560 -17.36 9.94 33.98
C MET A 560 -16.06 10.72 34.14
N VAL A 561 -15.65 11.45 33.11
CA VAL A 561 -14.39 12.20 33.09
C VAL A 561 -14.67 13.64 32.69
N ASP A 562 -14.26 14.57 33.56
CA ASP A 562 -14.04 15.97 33.23
C ASP A 562 -12.55 16.18 32.95
N GLU A 563 -12.17 16.26 31.69
CA GLU A 563 -10.77 16.39 31.26
C GLU A 563 -10.54 17.74 30.57
N LYS A 564 -9.55 18.49 31.05
CA LYS A 564 -8.94 19.61 30.32
C LYS A 564 -7.56 19.17 29.87
N ARG A 565 -7.31 19.25 28.57
CA ARG A 565 -6.08 18.78 27.94
C ARG A 565 -5.45 19.89 27.13
N MET A 566 -4.14 20.06 27.28
CA MET A 566 -3.32 20.90 26.42
C MET A 566 -2.12 20.10 25.97
N GLU A 567 -1.75 20.22 24.70
CA GLU A 567 -0.62 19.51 24.13
C GLU A 567 0.22 20.44 23.28
N PHE A 568 1.53 20.23 23.34
CA PHE A 568 2.50 20.76 22.41
C PHE A 568 3.26 19.58 21.80
N TYR A 569 3.27 19.53 20.48
CA TYR A 569 3.97 18.49 19.73
C TYR A 569 5.01 19.14 18.82
N HIS A 570 6.22 18.61 18.85
CA HIS A 570 7.31 18.99 17.98
C HIS A 570 8.03 17.74 17.49
N GLU A 571 8.14 17.60 16.18
CA GLU A 571 8.93 16.57 15.53
C GLU A 571 10.14 17.18 14.83
N ASP A 572 11.21 16.42 14.72
CA ASP A 572 12.41 16.73 13.94
C ASP A 572 12.48 15.84 12.69
N TYR A 573 13.22 16.27 11.67
CA TYR A 573 13.46 15.50 10.44
C TYR A 573 14.20 14.16 10.67
N SER A 574 14.81 13.97 11.84
CA SER A 574 15.46 12.71 12.21
C SER A 574 14.48 11.60 12.58
N GLY A 575 13.19 11.90 12.72
CA GLY A 575 12.18 11.01 13.27
C GLY A 575 12.06 11.07 14.80
N PHE A 576 12.79 11.98 15.45
CA PHE A 576 12.63 12.26 16.87
C PHE A 576 11.45 13.22 17.10
N SER A 577 10.62 12.94 18.10
CA SER A 577 9.50 13.81 18.46
C SER A 577 9.36 13.96 19.97
N GLN A 578 8.93 15.16 20.37
CA GLN A 578 8.65 15.57 21.73
C GLN A 578 7.17 15.92 21.82
N HIS A 579 6.46 15.25 22.71
CA HIS A 579 5.05 15.50 22.96
C HIS A 579 4.85 15.82 24.43
N ILE A 580 4.57 17.09 24.70
CA ILE A 580 4.28 17.60 26.04
C ILE A 580 2.77 17.65 26.19
N THR A 581 2.23 16.95 27.18
CA THR A 581 0.80 16.90 27.46
C THR A 581 0.54 17.36 28.88
N PHE A 582 -0.33 18.33 29.06
CA PHE A 582 -0.88 18.74 30.35
C PHE A 582 -2.33 18.27 30.47
N LEU A 583 -2.65 17.60 31.57
CA LEU A 583 -4.00 17.11 31.87
C LEU A 583 -4.45 17.63 33.24
N ASN A 584 -5.68 18.12 33.30
CA ASN A 584 -6.44 18.30 34.54
C ASN A 584 -7.70 17.47 34.43
N GLN A 585 -7.82 16.44 35.26
CA GLN A 585 -8.85 15.41 35.17
C GLN A 585 -9.62 15.31 36.48
N GLN A 586 -10.93 15.15 36.41
CA GLN A 586 -11.75 14.73 37.54
C GLN A 586 -12.55 13.50 37.13
N PHE A 587 -12.44 12.44 37.94
CA PHE A 587 -13.12 11.18 37.68
C PHE A 587 -14.34 11.04 38.59
N SER A 588 -15.43 10.52 38.05
CA SER A 588 -16.59 10.05 38.81
C SER A 588 -16.96 8.63 38.35
N PRO A 589 -16.35 7.59 38.95
CA PRO A 589 -16.69 6.19 38.68
C PRO A 589 -18.10 5.84 39.13
N TYR A 590 -18.76 4.95 38.38
CA TYR A 590 -20.04 4.36 38.74
C TYR A 590 -19.86 2.91 39.22
N ALA A 591 -20.78 2.45 40.08
CA ALA A 591 -20.84 1.05 40.46
C ALA A 591 -20.86 0.13 39.22
N PRO A 592 -20.15 -1.02 39.21
CA PRO A 592 -19.52 -1.67 40.36
C PRO A 592 -18.08 -1.21 40.66
N LEU A 593 -17.58 -0.15 40.03
CA LEU A 593 -16.29 0.43 40.42
C LEU A 593 -16.43 1.16 41.77
N PRO A 594 -15.36 1.21 42.59
CA PRO A 594 -15.35 2.05 43.78
C PRO A 594 -15.64 3.49 43.42
N THR A 595 -16.58 4.08 44.14
CA THR A 595 -17.09 5.42 43.91
C THR A 595 -16.16 6.46 44.52
N LYS A 596 -16.36 7.74 44.19
CA LYS A 596 -15.55 8.84 44.77
C LYS A 596 -15.56 8.87 46.31
N ASP A 597 -16.65 8.42 46.93
CA ASP A 597 -16.81 8.45 48.38
C ASP A 597 -15.90 7.44 49.08
N ASP A 598 -15.50 6.37 48.39
CA ASP A 598 -14.55 5.36 48.88
C ASP A 598 -13.11 5.91 48.99
N PHE A 599 -12.82 7.06 48.36
CA PHE A 599 -11.52 7.71 48.38
C PHE A 599 -11.53 9.06 49.10
N ALA A 600 -12.60 9.37 49.83
CA ALA A 600 -12.72 10.62 50.57
C ALA A 600 -11.55 10.80 51.55
N ILE A 601 -10.92 11.97 51.52
CA ILE A 601 -9.82 12.32 52.43
C ILE A 601 -10.40 13.19 53.54
N ASP A 602 -10.33 12.71 54.80
CA ASP A 602 -10.84 13.43 55.97
C ASP A 602 -10.35 14.89 56.01
N GLY A 603 -11.30 15.82 56.17
CA GLY A 603 -11.04 17.25 56.33
C GLY A 603 -10.76 18.05 55.04
N LYS A 604 -10.91 17.46 53.85
CA LYS A 604 -10.75 18.19 52.57
C LYS A 604 -12.07 18.42 51.83
N THR A 605 -12.20 19.60 51.23
CA THR A 605 -13.29 19.95 50.30
C THR A 605 -12.84 19.74 48.85
N GLY A 606 -13.62 19.04 48.02
CA GLY A 606 -13.34 18.81 46.59
C GLY A 606 -13.53 17.36 46.14
N ASN A 607 -13.41 17.09 44.82
CA ASN A 607 -13.43 15.72 44.30
C ASN A 607 -12.11 15.00 44.67
N PRO A 608 -12.14 13.89 45.44
CA PRO A 608 -10.92 13.17 45.82
C PRO A 608 -10.20 12.55 44.63
N LEU A 609 -10.91 12.23 43.55
CA LEU A 609 -10.37 11.67 42.30
C LEU A 609 -10.02 12.76 41.28
N SER A 610 -9.45 13.87 41.75
CA SER A 610 -8.99 14.99 40.93
C SER A 610 -7.47 14.95 40.76
N ASN A 611 -7.00 15.05 39.53
CA ASN A 611 -5.61 14.97 39.15
C ASN A 611 -5.19 16.14 38.25
N SER A 612 -3.96 16.60 38.44
CA SER A 612 -3.28 17.52 37.52
C SER A 612 -1.92 16.93 37.21
N GLU A 613 -1.64 16.65 35.95
CA GLU A 613 -0.38 16.05 35.54
C GLU A 613 0.21 16.71 34.30
N ILE A 614 1.53 16.64 34.21
CA ILE A 614 2.28 16.98 33.00
C ILE A 614 3.07 15.76 32.57
N SER A 615 3.01 15.44 31.28
CA SER A 615 3.72 14.34 30.65
C SER A 615 4.65 14.86 29.57
N LEU A 616 5.85 14.29 29.50
CA LEU A 616 6.79 14.43 28.38
C LEU A 616 6.96 13.05 27.75
N GLU A 617 6.57 12.92 26.50
CA GLU A 617 6.78 11.73 25.69
C GLU A 617 7.87 12.03 24.64
N LEU A 618 8.91 11.21 24.68
CA LEU A 618 10.02 11.24 23.74
C LEU A 618 9.91 10.01 22.85
N ARG A 619 9.79 10.23 21.55
CA ARG A 619 9.59 9.17 20.56
C ARG A 619 10.64 9.25 19.47
N TYR A 620 11.17 8.10 19.06
CA TYR A 620 12.11 7.99 17.96
C TYR A 620 11.64 6.95 16.96
N ALA A 621 11.36 7.39 15.73
CA ALA A 621 10.91 6.56 14.63
C ALA A 621 11.71 6.93 13.37
N TYR A 622 12.82 6.23 13.13
CA TYR A 622 13.72 6.56 12.03
C TYR A 622 13.07 6.25 10.68
N GLN A 623 13.09 7.19 9.73
CA GLN A 623 12.50 7.03 8.39
C GLN A 623 11.01 6.61 8.35
N GLU A 624 10.26 6.96 9.39
CA GLU A 624 8.82 6.69 9.43
C GLU A 624 8.07 7.41 8.31
N GLN A 625 7.13 6.70 7.69
CA GLN A 625 6.32 7.20 6.60
C GLN A 625 4.93 7.58 7.09
N PHE A 626 4.33 8.62 6.47
CA PHE A 626 3.03 9.15 6.90
C PHE A 626 2.10 9.49 5.73
N LEU A 627 0.91 8.91 5.69
CA LEU A 627 -0.17 9.42 4.86
C LEU A 627 -0.78 10.66 5.51
N GLU A 628 -0.50 11.86 4.98
CA GLU A 628 -1.03 13.11 5.53
C GLU A 628 -2.41 13.41 4.96
N GLY A 629 -3.40 13.52 5.83
CA GLY A 629 -4.69 14.12 5.54
C GLY A 629 -4.63 15.65 5.63
N ASN A 630 -5.80 16.27 5.71
CA ASN A 630 -5.92 17.73 5.82
C ASN A 630 -5.30 18.26 7.12
N TYR A 631 -5.62 17.61 8.24
CA TYR A 631 -5.14 17.98 9.57
C TYR A 631 -4.36 16.84 10.22
N TYR A 632 -4.92 15.63 10.29
CA TYR A 632 -4.26 14.46 10.88
C TYR A 632 -3.37 13.72 9.87
N ARG A 633 -2.47 12.89 10.38
CA ARG A 633 -1.60 12.01 9.58
C ARG A 633 -1.68 10.59 10.14
N ILE A 634 -1.61 9.60 9.25
CA ILE A 634 -1.59 8.19 9.60
C ILE A 634 -0.17 7.70 9.34
N SER A 635 0.46 7.07 10.34
CA SER A 635 1.75 6.41 10.13
C SER A 635 1.56 5.16 9.28
N LEU A 636 2.44 4.98 8.30
CA LEU A 636 2.56 3.76 7.50
C LEU A 636 3.65 2.82 8.05
N GLY A 637 4.21 3.15 9.23
CA GLY A 637 5.30 2.41 9.84
C GLY A 637 6.68 2.90 9.42
N SER A 638 7.69 2.20 9.93
CA SER A 638 9.10 2.36 9.61
C SER A 638 9.69 0.96 9.38
N ASP A 639 10.76 0.88 8.58
CA ASP A 639 11.58 -0.33 8.43
C ASP A 639 12.46 -0.61 9.66
N TYR A 640 12.40 0.28 10.67
CA TYR A 640 13.19 0.21 11.89
C TYR A 640 12.29 0.30 13.14
N PRO A 641 12.74 -0.25 14.28
CA PRO A 641 11.99 -0.19 15.53
C PRO A 641 11.63 1.25 15.95
N ILE A 642 10.39 1.41 16.38
CA ILE A 642 9.86 2.64 16.96
C ILE A 642 9.99 2.53 18.49
N VAL A 643 10.58 3.54 19.10
CA VAL A 643 10.83 3.59 20.55
C VAL A 643 10.16 4.82 21.16
N ASP A 644 9.37 4.60 22.21
CA ASP A 644 8.68 5.65 22.96
C ASP A 644 9.04 5.57 24.44
N VAL A 645 9.34 6.72 25.06
CA VAL A 645 9.54 6.83 26.51
C VAL A 645 8.71 8.00 27.04
N LYS A 646 7.87 7.74 28.03
CA LYS A 646 6.95 8.70 28.62
C LYS A 646 7.25 8.91 30.10
N PHE A 647 7.44 10.17 30.48
CA PHE A 647 7.62 10.61 31.85
C PHE A 647 6.42 11.45 32.26
N THR A 648 5.75 11.11 33.36
CA THR A 648 4.59 11.85 33.87
C THR A 648 4.85 12.30 35.30
N LEU A 649 4.51 13.55 35.61
CA LEU A 649 4.58 14.14 36.94
C LEU A 649 3.19 14.61 37.38
N GLY A 650 2.70 14.05 38.49
CA GLY A 650 1.48 14.48 39.16
C GLY A 650 1.73 15.64 40.12
N MET A 651 0.90 16.68 40.07
CA MET A 651 1.06 17.93 40.81
C MET A 651 -0.06 18.12 41.83
N LYS A 652 0.25 17.85 43.09
CA LYS A 652 -0.66 18.09 44.22
C LYS A 652 -0.83 19.59 44.48
N GLY A 653 -2.07 20.03 44.69
CA GLY A 653 -2.45 21.41 45.00
C GLY A 653 -2.62 22.32 43.78
N PHE A 654 -2.12 21.93 42.60
CA PHE A 654 -2.29 22.68 41.37
C PHE A 654 -3.63 22.34 40.69
N LEU A 655 -4.46 23.34 40.40
CA LEU A 655 -5.79 23.18 39.77
C LEU A 655 -6.65 22.07 40.43
N SER A 656 -6.64 22.01 41.76
CA SER A 656 -7.37 21.00 42.56
C SER A 656 -6.84 19.56 42.43
N GLY A 657 -5.62 19.35 41.95
CA GLY A 657 -4.97 18.03 41.94
C GLY A 657 -4.71 17.52 43.36
N GLN A 658 -5.08 16.28 43.66
CA GLN A 658 -4.98 15.70 45.02
C GLN A 658 -3.69 14.90 45.26
N TYR A 659 -3.01 14.49 44.19
CA TYR A 659 -1.92 13.52 44.23
C TYR A 659 -0.61 14.07 43.67
N ALA A 660 0.50 13.67 44.30
CA ALA A 660 1.85 13.90 43.78
C ALA A 660 2.46 12.53 43.49
N PHE A 661 2.89 12.31 42.25
CA PHE A 661 3.42 11.02 41.80
C PHE A 661 4.32 11.20 40.58
N GLN A 662 5.04 10.13 40.24
CA GLN A 662 5.86 10.06 39.03
C GLN A 662 5.53 8.77 38.29
N LYS A 663 5.40 8.82 36.97
CA LYS A 663 5.28 7.64 36.11
C LYS A 663 6.38 7.64 35.08
N VAL A 664 6.94 6.46 34.84
CA VAL A 664 7.86 6.21 33.73
C VAL A 664 7.33 5.01 32.97
N ALA A 665 7.13 5.16 31.67
CA ALA A 665 6.73 4.07 30.79
C ALA A 665 7.61 4.08 29.54
N ALA A 666 7.88 2.90 28.99
CA ALA A 666 8.61 2.72 27.76
C ALA A 666 7.90 1.68 26.87
N ASN A 667 8.02 1.87 25.56
CA ASN A 667 7.42 1.04 24.53
C ASN A 667 8.41 0.88 23.37
N ILE A 668 8.53 -0.33 22.83
CA ILE A 668 9.33 -0.64 21.65
C ILE A 668 8.51 -1.53 20.74
N SER A 669 8.29 -1.12 19.50
CA SER A 669 7.53 -1.91 18.52
C SER A 669 8.12 -1.86 17.13
N ASP A 670 7.96 -2.94 16.37
CA ASP A 670 8.44 -3.06 14.99
C ASP A 670 7.62 -4.08 14.19
N TYR A 671 7.65 -3.95 12.86
CA TYR A 671 7.12 -4.92 11.91
C TYR A 671 8.28 -5.52 11.10
N MET A 672 8.68 -6.74 11.43
CA MET A 672 9.82 -7.40 10.81
C MET A 672 9.37 -8.43 9.77
N SER A 673 9.86 -8.31 8.52
CA SER A 673 9.67 -9.33 7.49
C SER A 673 10.59 -10.53 7.74
N ILE A 674 10.01 -11.74 7.78
CA ILE A 674 10.71 -13.02 7.95
C ILE A 674 10.54 -13.84 6.67
N ALA A 675 11.05 -13.37 5.54
CA ALA A 675 10.92 -14.09 4.27
C ALA A 675 11.52 -15.52 4.33
N PRO A 676 10.82 -16.57 3.86
CA PRO A 676 9.50 -16.58 3.21
C PRO A 676 8.30 -16.83 4.17
N PHE A 677 8.53 -16.82 5.49
CA PHE A 677 7.56 -17.15 6.54
C PHE A 677 6.60 -16.02 6.93
N GLY A 678 6.58 -14.89 6.21
CA GLY A 678 5.62 -13.80 6.44
C GLY A 678 6.17 -12.70 7.36
N HIS A 679 5.31 -12.08 8.17
CA HIS A 679 5.65 -10.87 8.94
C HIS A 679 5.44 -11.09 10.44
N LEU A 680 6.36 -10.54 11.24
CA LEU A 680 6.30 -10.57 12.70
C LEU A 680 6.16 -9.16 13.24
N TYR A 681 5.00 -8.87 13.81
CA TYR A 681 4.83 -7.71 14.68
C TYR A 681 5.22 -8.07 16.10
N TYR A 682 6.01 -7.21 16.73
CA TYR A 682 6.26 -7.29 18.16
C TYR A 682 6.13 -5.93 18.82
N ASN A 683 5.66 -5.94 20.06
CA ASN A 683 5.59 -4.80 20.95
C ASN A 683 6.02 -5.25 22.34
N PHE A 684 7.03 -4.59 22.91
CA PHE A 684 7.46 -4.75 24.29
C PHE A 684 7.23 -3.44 25.03
N PHE A 685 6.55 -3.51 26.17
CA PHE A 685 6.21 -2.34 26.96
C PHE A 685 6.42 -2.58 28.45
N GLY A 686 6.65 -1.52 29.20
CA GLY A 686 6.76 -1.60 30.65
C GLY A 686 6.74 -0.24 31.30
N GLY A 687 6.46 -0.21 32.59
CA GLY A 687 6.41 1.05 33.32
C GLY A 687 6.33 0.88 34.82
N LYS A 688 6.55 1.99 35.51
CA LYS A 688 6.53 2.09 36.97
C LYS A 688 5.93 3.41 37.42
N ILE A 689 5.10 3.34 38.46
CA ILE A 689 4.35 4.42 39.07
C ILE A 689 4.82 4.56 40.51
N TYR A 690 5.33 5.73 40.87
CA TYR A 690 5.78 6.07 42.21
C TYR A 690 4.76 6.97 42.89
N GLY A 691 4.15 6.47 43.97
CA GLY A 691 3.16 7.20 44.75
C GLY A 691 1.98 6.31 45.15
N THR A 692 1.19 6.77 46.12
CA THR A 692 -0.06 6.10 46.52
C THR A 692 -1.24 6.75 45.82
N LEU A 693 -1.86 6.02 44.89
CA LEU A 693 -2.82 6.55 43.93
C LEU A 693 -4.10 5.71 43.87
N PRO A 694 -5.26 6.35 43.60
CA PRO A 694 -6.50 5.64 43.31
C PRO A 694 -6.40 4.94 41.95
N PHE A 695 -7.23 3.91 41.75
CA PHE A 695 -7.17 3.00 40.60
C PHE A 695 -7.26 3.71 39.24
N VAL A 696 -7.99 4.83 39.15
CA VAL A 696 -8.13 5.65 37.94
C VAL A 696 -6.81 6.29 37.49
N LEU A 697 -5.82 6.40 38.38
CA LEU A 697 -4.48 6.92 38.10
C LEU A 697 -3.41 5.83 38.05
N LEU A 698 -3.75 4.57 38.35
CA LEU A 698 -2.84 3.42 38.24
C LEU A 698 -2.85 2.83 36.83
N GLN A 699 -1.94 1.90 36.55
CA GLN A 699 -1.97 1.18 35.29
C GLN A 699 -3.10 0.14 35.32
N VAL A 700 -4.06 0.31 34.42
CA VAL A 700 -5.08 -0.69 34.09
C VAL A 700 -4.64 -1.35 32.78
N PRO A 701 -4.26 -2.64 32.77
CA PRO A 701 -3.96 -3.33 31.53
C PRO A 701 -5.19 -3.27 30.59
N PRO A 702 -4.99 -3.02 29.28
CA PRO A 702 -6.10 -2.86 28.34
C PRO A 702 -6.81 -4.21 28.16
N GLY A 703 -8.06 -4.32 28.61
CA GLY A 703 -8.88 -5.53 28.45
C GLY A 703 -10.02 -5.31 27.45
N ASN A 704 -10.38 -6.37 26.72
CA ASN A 704 -11.41 -6.32 25.69
C ASN A 704 -12.77 -6.87 26.15
N ASN A 705 -13.80 -6.03 26.09
CA ASN A 705 -15.18 -6.41 26.43
C ASN A 705 -16.05 -6.73 25.19
N LEU A 706 -15.48 -6.72 23.98
CA LEU A 706 -16.17 -6.95 22.72
C LEU A 706 -15.78 -8.32 22.12
N TYR A 707 -16.67 -8.90 21.33
CA TYR A 707 -16.33 -10.03 20.43
C TYR A 707 -15.52 -9.58 19.20
N TYR A 708 -15.26 -8.28 19.08
CA TYR A 708 -14.33 -7.74 18.09
C TYR A 708 -12.89 -7.90 18.60
N TYR A 709 -11.99 -8.51 17.82
CA TYR A 709 -10.57 -8.66 18.20
C TYR A 709 -9.87 -7.30 18.24
N ASP A 710 -9.16 -7.00 19.33
CA ASP A 710 -8.36 -5.78 19.46
C ASP A 710 -6.86 -6.13 19.59
N LYS A 711 -6.09 -5.76 18.57
CA LYS A 711 -4.64 -6.03 18.53
C LYS A 711 -3.84 -5.31 19.63
N TYR A 712 -4.38 -4.25 20.24
CA TYR A 712 -3.73 -3.48 21.30
C TYR A 712 -4.24 -3.78 22.71
N ALA A 713 -5.17 -4.73 22.86
CA ALA A 713 -5.72 -5.13 24.14
C ALA A 713 -5.53 -6.63 24.39
N PHE A 714 -5.73 -7.05 25.64
CA PHE A 714 -5.85 -8.45 26.01
C PHE A 714 -7.30 -8.91 25.80
N ASP A 715 -7.52 -9.79 24.83
CA ASP A 715 -8.85 -10.11 24.32
C ASP A 715 -9.71 -10.92 25.31
N MET A 716 -9.03 -11.74 26.13
CA MET A 716 -9.66 -12.56 27.16
C MET A 716 -9.69 -11.88 28.54
N MET A 717 -9.07 -10.72 28.68
CA MET A 717 -9.04 -9.93 29.92
C MET A 717 -10.21 -8.95 29.93
N GLN A 718 -10.90 -8.82 31.06
CA GLN A 718 -11.92 -7.78 31.18
C GLN A 718 -11.30 -6.43 31.54
N ARG A 719 -11.89 -5.34 31.06
CA ARG A 719 -11.48 -3.99 31.48
C ARG A 719 -11.63 -3.84 33.01
N TYR A 720 -10.64 -3.22 33.65
CA TYR A 720 -10.55 -3.09 35.11
C TYR A 720 -10.55 -4.46 35.85
N GLU A 721 -9.98 -5.51 35.25
CA GLU A 721 -9.75 -6.79 35.96
C GLU A 721 -8.50 -6.72 36.84
N PHE A 722 -7.41 -6.11 36.36
CA PHE A 722 -6.14 -6.03 37.07
C PHE A 722 -5.68 -4.59 37.30
N LEU A 723 -4.96 -4.36 38.40
CA LEU A 723 -4.29 -3.10 38.70
C LEU A 723 -2.80 -3.34 38.94
N CYS A 724 -1.97 -2.47 38.37
CA CYS A 724 -0.52 -2.49 38.54
C CYS A 724 0.03 -1.09 38.83
N ASP A 725 1.07 -1.00 39.63
CA ASP A 725 1.95 0.17 39.72
C ASP A 725 3.36 -0.11 39.19
N GLU A 726 3.71 -1.36 38.94
CA GLU A 726 4.90 -1.78 38.21
C GLU A 726 4.51 -2.90 37.25
N TYR A 727 4.90 -2.80 35.98
CA TYR A 727 4.49 -3.76 34.97
C TYR A 727 5.49 -3.88 33.83
N ALA A 728 5.51 -5.06 33.21
CA ALA A 728 6.19 -5.33 31.95
C ALA A 728 5.37 -6.34 31.16
N GLY A 729 5.31 -6.17 29.85
CA GLY A 729 4.52 -7.02 28.97
C GLY A 729 5.02 -7.03 27.54
N PHE A 730 4.40 -7.90 26.75
CA PHE A 730 4.64 -8.03 25.34
C PHE A 730 3.36 -8.37 24.59
N MET A 731 3.30 -7.98 23.32
CA MET A 731 2.30 -8.41 22.34
C MET A 731 3.05 -8.79 21.07
N ILE A 732 2.86 -10.03 20.62
CA ILE A 732 3.49 -10.57 19.42
C ILE A 732 2.41 -11.13 18.52
N GLU A 733 2.49 -10.83 17.24
CA GLU A 733 1.64 -11.38 16.19
C GLU A 733 2.52 -11.79 15.01
N HIS A 734 2.38 -13.03 14.56
CA HIS A 734 3.10 -13.56 13.41
C HIS A 734 2.09 -13.98 12.34
N GLU A 735 2.06 -13.24 11.26
CA GLU A 735 1.29 -13.52 10.07
C GLU A 735 2.11 -14.43 9.15
N VAL A 736 1.78 -15.72 9.11
CA VAL A 736 2.51 -16.72 8.31
C VAL A 736 2.10 -16.66 6.83
N GLY A 737 0.97 -16.00 6.53
CA GLY A 737 0.35 -16.01 5.21
C GLY A 737 -0.31 -17.36 4.91
N GLY A 738 -0.16 -17.89 3.70
CA GLY A 738 -0.85 -19.14 3.31
C GLY A 738 -0.45 -20.38 4.13
N GLY A 739 0.75 -20.39 4.73
CA GLY A 739 1.21 -21.45 5.64
C GLY A 739 0.91 -22.87 5.16
N ILE A 740 0.27 -23.66 6.02
CA ILE A 740 -0.15 -25.04 5.69
C ILE A 740 -1.34 -25.04 4.70
N PHE A 741 -2.17 -23.99 4.70
CA PHE A 741 -3.35 -23.89 3.82
C PHE A 741 -2.98 -23.85 2.33
N THR A 742 -1.78 -23.36 2.01
CA THR A 742 -1.20 -23.37 0.65
C THR A 742 -1.12 -24.78 0.04
N TYR A 743 -0.90 -25.80 0.88
CA TYR A 743 -0.74 -27.19 0.44
C TYR A 743 -2.07 -27.95 0.37
N ILE A 744 -3.17 -27.38 0.88
CA ILE A 744 -4.49 -28.01 0.88
C ILE A 744 -5.34 -27.35 -0.23
N PRO A 745 -5.66 -28.05 -1.34
CA PRO A 745 -6.24 -27.43 -2.54
C PRO A 745 -7.50 -26.59 -2.31
N LEU A 746 -8.42 -27.05 -1.46
CA LEU A 746 -9.66 -26.33 -1.16
C LEU A 746 -9.41 -25.04 -0.37
N LEU A 747 -8.52 -25.09 0.63
CA LEU A 747 -8.20 -23.94 1.47
C LEU A 747 -7.37 -22.90 0.71
N ASN A 748 -6.46 -23.34 -0.16
CA ASN A 748 -5.72 -22.47 -1.05
C ASN A 748 -6.65 -21.73 -2.02
N LYS A 749 -7.70 -22.39 -2.54
CA LYS A 749 -8.70 -21.74 -3.41
C LYS A 749 -9.49 -20.65 -2.69
N LEU A 750 -9.70 -20.81 -1.38
CA LEU A 750 -10.32 -19.80 -0.51
C LEU A 750 -9.34 -18.69 -0.10
N LYS A 751 -8.03 -18.82 -0.46
CA LYS A 751 -6.96 -17.89 -0.11
C LYS A 751 -6.84 -17.64 1.40
N LEU A 752 -7.21 -18.62 2.23
CA LEU A 752 -7.12 -18.51 3.68
C LEU A 752 -5.66 -18.35 4.13
N ARG A 753 -5.45 -17.63 5.22
CA ARG A 753 -4.13 -17.37 5.78
C ARG A 753 -4.10 -17.72 7.27
N GLN A 754 -2.92 -18.09 7.74
CA GLN A 754 -2.63 -18.56 9.08
C GLN A 754 -1.80 -17.51 9.83
N PHE A 755 -2.14 -17.32 11.11
CA PHE A 755 -1.37 -16.50 12.02
C PHE A 755 -1.41 -17.08 13.43
N TRP A 756 -0.54 -16.59 14.31
CA TRP A 756 -0.62 -16.82 15.74
C TRP A 756 -0.26 -15.55 16.52
N THR A 757 -0.78 -15.46 17.74
CA THR A 757 -0.58 -14.31 18.62
C THR A 757 -0.16 -14.79 20.01
N ALA A 758 0.66 -13.99 20.68
CA ALA A 758 1.03 -14.21 22.07
C ALA A 758 1.08 -12.87 22.79
N LYS A 759 0.24 -12.70 23.81
CA LYS A 759 0.17 -11.47 24.60
C LYS A 759 0.38 -11.82 26.07
N GLY A 760 1.35 -11.19 26.71
CA GLY A 760 1.69 -11.45 28.11
C GLY A 760 1.92 -10.18 28.90
N ILE A 761 1.54 -10.19 30.18
CA ILE A 761 1.86 -9.12 31.13
C ILE A 761 2.12 -9.67 32.52
N ILE A 762 3.17 -9.17 33.15
CA ILE A 762 3.44 -9.35 34.57
C ILE A 762 3.41 -7.97 35.23
N GLY A 763 2.92 -7.93 36.46
CA GLY A 763 2.91 -6.69 37.22
C GLY A 763 2.82 -6.92 38.70
N ASN A 764 3.09 -5.86 39.45
CA ASN A 764 3.00 -5.81 40.89
C ASN A 764 2.13 -4.63 41.31
N LEU A 765 1.63 -4.70 42.54
CA LEU A 765 0.92 -3.62 43.20
C LEU A 765 1.53 -3.41 44.59
N SER A 766 2.11 -2.24 44.84
CA SER A 766 2.69 -1.93 46.15
C SER A 766 1.65 -2.05 47.27
N GLN A 767 2.11 -2.39 48.47
CA GLN A 767 1.23 -2.59 49.63
C GLN A 767 0.36 -1.36 49.93
N ALA A 768 0.89 -0.14 49.76
CA ALA A 768 0.13 1.09 49.95
C ALA A 768 -0.99 1.26 48.91
N ASN A 769 -0.70 0.97 47.63
CA ASN A 769 -1.72 1.01 46.57
C ASN A 769 -2.75 -0.11 46.72
N ALA A 770 -2.34 -1.29 47.16
CA ALA A 770 -3.25 -2.38 47.49
C ALA A 770 -4.19 -2.00 48.64
N GLN A 771 -3.67 -1.40 49.71
CA GLN A 771 -4.46 -0.94 50.85
C GLN A 771 -5.43 0.19 50.51
N LEU A 772 -5.14 1.01 49.49
CA LEU A 772 -6.05 2.07 49.06
C LEU A 772 -7.14 1.54 48.11
N ASN A 773 -6.81 0.62 47.21
CA ASN A 773 -7.68 0.25 46.08
C ASN A 773 -8.41 -1.09 46.23
N LEU A 774 -7.96 -1.97 47.13
CA LEU A 774 -8.57 -3.29 47.35
C LEU A 774 -9.50 -3.34 48.56
N VAL A 775 -9.78 -2.20 49.21
CA VAL A 775 -10.74 -2.09 50.32
C VAL A 775 -12.16 -2.40 49.80
N ASN A 776 -12.98 -3.07 50.61
CA ASN A 776 -14.37 -3.45 50.28
C ASN A 776 -14.56 -4.42 49.09
N GLN A 777 -13.53 -5.18 48.69
CA GLN A 777 -13.59 -6.15 47.58
C GLN A 777 -14.04 -5.52 46.24
N GLY A 778 -13.45 -4.38 45.86
CA GLY A 778 -13.56 -3.88 44.48
C GLY A 778 -13.19 -4.96 43.45
N PRO A 779 -13.63 -4.87 42.18
CA PRO A 779 -13.53 -5.94 41.19
C PRO A 779 -12.09 -6.24 40.71
N PHE A 780 -11.08 -5.66 41.35
CA PHE A 780 -9.69 -5.66 40.91
C PHE A 780 -8.92 -6.84 41.50
N LYS A 781 -8.03 -7.41 40.68
CA LYS A 781 -7.04 -8.42 41.05
C LYS A 781 -5.63 -7.87 40.86
N THR A 782 -4.65 -8.56 41.41
CA THR A 782 -3.21 -8.29 41.20
C THR A 782 -2.59 -9.38 40.33
N LEU A 783 -1.57 -8.99 39.54
CA LEU A 783 -0.73 -9.91 38.76
C LEU A 783 0.50 -10.40 39.54
N GLN A 784 0.63 -9.99 40.81
CA GLN A 784 1.78 -10.34 41.65
C GLN A 784 1.88 -11.86 41.82
N GLY A 785 3.01 -12.44 41.37
CA GLY A 785 3.27 -13.88 41.41
C GLY A 785 2.47 -14.73 40.42
N ASN A 786 1.57 -14.12 39.64
CA ASN A 786 0.67 -14.79 38.71
C ASN A 786 0.55 -13.98 37.41
N PRO A 787 1.51 -14.11 36.47
CA PRO A 787 1.48 -13.37 35.22
C PRO A 787 0.25 -13.74 34.40
N TYR A 788 -0.22 -12.78 33.60
CA TYR A 788 -1.26 -13.02 32.61
C TYR A 788 -0.63 -13.38 31.28
N LEU A 789 -1.15 -14.42 30.63
CA LEU A 789 -0.73 -14.85 29.30
C LEU A 789 -1.95 -15.33 28.53
N GLU A 790 -2.10 -14.84 27.31
CA GLU A 790 -3.02 -15.38 26.32
C GLU A 790 -2.29 -15.72 25.03
N LEU A 791 -2.70 -16.84 24.43
CA LEU A 791 -2.19 -17.34 23.17
C LEU A 791 -3.36 -17.40 22.19
N GLY A 792 -3.16 -16.93 20.98
CA GLY A 792 -4.17 -16.97 19.93
C GLY A 792 -3.66 -17.61 18.65
N THR A 793 -4.58 -18.14 17.87
CA THR A 793 -4.35 -18.48 16.46
C THR A 793 -5.68 -18.41 15.74
N GLY A 794 -5.67 -18.36 14.41
CA GLY A 794 -6.91 -18.20 13.68
C GLY A 794 -6.75 -18.37 12.19
N VAL A 795 -7.81 -17.96 11.52
CA VAL A 795 -7.88 -17.93 10.07
C VAL A 795 -8.27 -16.52 9.68
N GLU A 796 -7.39 -15.87 8.93
CA GLU A 796 -7.66 -14.57 8.33
C GLU A 796 -7.97 -14.75 6.84
N ASN A 797 -8.34 -13.63 6.19
CA ASN A 797 -8.69 -13.57 4.79
C ASN A 797 -9.97 -14.36 4.40
N ILE A 798 -10.88 -14.60 5.35
CA ILE A 798 -12.17 -15.23 5.10
C ILE A 798 -13.02 -14.26 4.27
N LEU A 799 -13.45 -14.70 3.08
CA LEU A 799 -14.13 -13.85 2.09
C LEU A 799 -13.35 -12.57 1.74
N HIS A 800 -12.03 -12.55 1.96
CA HIS A 800 -11.12 -11.42 1.76
C HIS A 800 -11.25 -10.25 2.74
N PHE A 801 -12.06 -10.37 3.80
CA PHE A 801 -12.32 -9.25 4.72
C PHE A 801 -12.36 -9.64 6.18
N PHE A 802 -12.72 -10.88 6.48
CA PHE A 802 -12.97 -11.31 7.84
C PHE A 802 -11.79 -12.12 8.36
N ARG A 803 -11.53 -11.94 9.64
CA ARG A 803 -10.58 -12.73 10.41
C ARG A 803 -11.32 -13.29 11.63
N ILE A 804 -11.02 -14.53 11.96
CA ILE A 804 -11.54 -15.22 13.15
C ILE A 804 -10.34 -15.65 14.00
N ASP A 805 -10.31 -15.19 15.25
CA ASP A 805 -9.28 -15.46 16.24
C ASP A 805 -9.83 -16.41 17.31
N PHE A 806 -9.10 -17.48 17.56
CA PHE A 806 -9.29 -18.39 18.67
C PHE A 806 -8.25 -18.04 19.72
N VAL A 807 -8.68 -17.57 20.90
CA VAL A 807 -7.77 -17.07 21.95
C VAL A 807 -7.98 -17.86 23.23
N TRP A 808 -6.88 -18.34 23.80
CA TRP A 808 -6.85 -19.06 25.07
C TRP A 808 -6.15 -18.22 26.13
N ARG A 809 -6.82 -18.03 27.27
CA ARG A 809 -6.19 -17.50 28.48
C ARG A 809 -5.45 -18.65 29.18
N VAL A 810 -4.12 -18.60 29.17
CA VAL A 810 -3.25 -19.65 29.70
C VAL A 810 -2.98 -19.44 31.20
N THR A 811 -2.73 -18.19 31.60
CA THR A 811 -2.52 -17.81 33.00
C THR A 811 -3.18 -16.46 33.29
N PRO A 812 -3.57 -16.18 34.55
CA PRO A 812 -3.57 -17.07 35.71
C PRO A 812 -4.64 -18.17 35.65
N LYS A 813 -4.47 -19.26 36.42
CA LYS A 813 -5.49 -20.32 36.53
C LYS A 813 -6.77 -19.75 37.13
N ILE A 814 -7.88 -19.97 36.43
CA ILE A 814 -9.22 -19.52 36.80
C ILE A 814 -9.67 -20.20 38.10
N GLN A 815 -10.30 -19.44 39.00
CA GLN A 815 -10.82 -20.01 40.24
C GLN A 815 -12.11 -20.81 39.95
N PRO A 816 -12.43 -21.88 40.72
CA PRO A 816 -13.60 -22.74 40.47
C PRO A 816 -14.96 -22.01 40.45
N THR A 817 -15.02 -20.80 41.00
CA THR A 817 -16.20 -19.93 41.06
C THR A 817 -16.39 -19.06 39.81
N GLU A 818 -15.43 -19.05 38.89
CA GLU A 818 -15.46 -18.26 37.65
C GLU A 818 -15.91 -19.14 36.47
N SER A 819 -16.81 -18.61 35.62
CA SER A 819 -17.43 -19.38 34.53
C SER A 819 -16.41 -19.89 33.50
N TYR A 820 -16.59 -21.13 33.03
CA TYR A 820 -15.71 -21.82 32.07
C TYR A 820 -15.49 -21.06 30.73
N HIS A 821 -16.39 -20.14 30.39
CA HIS A 821 -16.30 -19.24 29.22
C HIS A 821 -15.13 -18.23 29.26
N HIS A 822 -14.31 -18.21 30.31
CA HIS A 822 -13.16 -17.30 30.46
C HIS A 822 -11.81 -17.89 30.02
N ASN A 823 -11.72 -19.19 29.71
CA ASN A 823 -10.48 -19.83 29.26
C ASN A 823 -10.26 -19.76 27.75
N PHE A 824 -11.34 -19.61 26.98
CA PHE A 824 -11.33 -19.65 25.53
C PHE A 824 -12.38 -18.68 24.96
N GLY A 825 -11.98 -17.90 23.97
CA GLY A 825 -12.85 -16.98 23.26
C GLY A 825 -12.66 -17.10 21.75
N VAL A 826 -13.73 -16.79 21.03
CA VAL A 826 -13.73 -16.63 19.58
C VAL A 826 -14.03 -15.18 19.28
N PHE A 827 -13.14 -14.53 18.53
CA PHE A 827 -13.24 -13.12 18.18
C PHE A 827 -13.29 -12.99 16.67
N GLY A 828 -14.01 -11.98 16.19
CA GLY A 828 -14.03 -11.61 14.78
C GLY A 828 -13.41 -10.23 14.59
N SER A 829 -12.75 -10.01 13.47
CA SER A 829 -12.35 -8.66 13.05
C SER A 829 -12.53 -8.49 11.55
N VAL A 830 -12.55 -7.23 11.12
CA VAL A 830 -12.55 -6.87 9.70
C VAL A 830 -11.16 -6.31 9.40
N GLN A 831 -10.48 -6.95 8.46
CA GLN A 831 -9.15 -6.57 8.02
C GLN A 831 -9.18 -6.28 6.52
N LEU A 832 -8.58 -5.15 6.13
CA LEU A 832 -8.44 -4.73 4.74
C LEU A 832 -6.96 -4.70 4.42
N ASP A 833 -6.43 -5.83 3.95
CA ASP A 833 -5.06 -5.93 3.44
C ASP A 833 -5.10 -5.76 1.92
N PHE A 834 -4.49 -4.67 1.44
CA PHE A 834 -4.43 -4.30 0.02
C PHE A 834 -3.15 -4.76 -0.65
#